data_AF-A0A831U029-F1
#
_entry.id   AF-A0A831U029-F1
#
_cell.length_a   1.000
_cell.length_b   1.000
_cell.length_c   1.000
_cell.angle_alpha   90.00
_cell.angle_beta   90.00
_cell.angle_gamma   90.00
#
_symmetry.space_group_name_H-M   'P 1'
#
loop_
_entity.id
_entity.type
_entity.pdbx_description
1 polymer ?
#
loop_
_entity_poly.entity_id
_entity_poly.type
_entity_poly.pdbx_seq_one_letter_code
_entity_poly.pdbx_strand_id
1 'polypeptide(L)'
;MNGMTMKALVAILVALVVPAAVWAIEFPHETGSVKGYVCNSCHSTHNTLGSTGFNNVCQTCHKPGDAYGHKKPFRDADFANPFGTFTSSRPGVIYQTSHNWVGKDRVPKAGALPPVNTALSKNIIAGTIVCARCHAIHYVYSSASNTKPFLRARNDNDQMCLDCHRPRNTVNHTLGTHPVSVNYAAKAAARPDDFYATPQNSNPANPTAAMKMSRSGAVVCTTCHGVHYTDSNSRTFDNASSARMGLLSTSRGLLLRTDLKGATVADRNICTNCHKSADDPANTNARVKNHNGTKNQNVQCADCHGGHVDEADGTTPNAYLINRFMNISTQYGAVRGAKVMYQYTSVAQKNYNKDSFGVCVACHPTLPATISTHLTSTNAADCRSCHSHAQGFSANCTQCHGFPPQTNTAGGNSGYGKDGPRDYSTSGVFKDESATPHISHAGGGSYYSFACDECHKGFNHNGGTFQDVFLTPAGTRASGNGATPAYNGAGAGTCTTTYCHSDGNGVYTAPTWANGKDDIMTLSAAARCGSCHSATPATGAHGRHISGKGYGCVNCHASTVSDNTTLLAAARSSSGTHVNAVKDKQFSGSVGAVNLSGSNCSTVYCHSNGKGAAPVVAPVWGTSASGQCGACHKATGDTAPIDSNAHLAHLNAAYGPGFGTAATACQQCHTYTDELAATHVDGTIQVVAANCTTSCHKHDASQFVWTGGRVTCESCHTAPLSVIGGKTAPAKANFTSSGHGQAFSNYSSSKRCSSCHDAGSGHINGISGDQKRIAVNDNTLCAGCHNDAAKVPTVAKQNVKTHVIAKDQTPAMDCKVCHDVHGTGNRGMIRTFITFGTLTSTIGYATTADLVQLTPPYRGVCQTCHTLTSHYRRGVNEGANHPTSGCLNCHSHKNTYAFKPKACDECHGYPPAPKGFVASQATYSSARLENYSGGGGAHVKLGHLMANIRPTQGFTPCLACHSDGPSAHVGDETVWASGATQARKAPVSVKVAPTYKFNAAKDQWYKQQAPDATGSCWNVSCHFQPTPRWSNDK
;
A
#
# COMPACT_ATOMS: atom_id res chain seq x y z
N MET A 1 -33.65 -69.68 0.49
CA MET A 1 -32.18 -69.74 0.60
C MET A 1 -31.60 -68.89 -0.52
N ASN A 2 -31.15 -67.65 -0.25
CA ASN A 2 -30.38 -66.73 -1.13
C ASN A 2 -30.54 -65.26 -0.67
N GLY A 3 -30.16 -64.98 0.58
CA GLY A 3 -30.18 -63.61 1.13
C GLY A 3 -29.09 -63.30 2.16
N MET A 4 -28.35 -64.31 2.65
CA MET A 4 -27.28 -64.15 3.64
C MET A 4 -25.87 -64.13 3.03
N THR A 5 -25.68 -64.56 1.79
CA THR A 5 -24.35 -64.70 1.18
C THR A 5 -23.81 -63.39 0.55
N MET A 6 -24.66 -62.43 0.19
CA MET A 6 -24.22 -61.15 -0.39
C MET A 6 -23.82 -60.09 0.66
N LYS A 7 -24.33 -60.19 1.91
CA LYS A 7 -23.92 -59.29 3.01
C LYS A 7 -22.58 -59.67 3.63
N ALA A 8 -22.17 -60.94 3.53
CA ALA A 8 -20.88 -61.41 4.02
C ALA A 8 -19.69 -60.93 3.16
N LEU A 9 -19.84 -60.88 1.83
CA LEU A 9 -18.76 -60.47 0.93
C LEU A 9 -18.47 -58.97 0.96
N VAL A 10 -19.48 -58.10 1.16
CA VAL A 10 -19.26 -56.65 1.32
C VAL A 10 -18.64 -56.33 2.68
N ALA A 11 -19.00 -57.05 3.75
CA ALA A 11 -18.38 -56.90 5.06
C ALA A 11 -16.91 -57.36 5.07
N ILE A 12 -16.56 -58.41 4.32
CA ILE A 12 -15.18 -58.89 4.20
C ILE A 12 -14.32 -57.94 3.35
N LEU A 13 -14.86 -57.34 2.29
CA LEU A 13 -14.12 -56.34 1.51
C LEU A 13 -13.95 -55.00 2.25
N VAL A 14 -14.92 -54.57 3.06
CA VAL A 14 -14.76 -53.38 3.92
C VAL A 14 -13.78 -53.65 5.08
N ALA A 15 -13.70 -54.89 5.58
CA ALA A 15 -12.69 -55.29 6.57
C ALA A 15 -11.26 -55.38 6.00
N LEU A 16 -11.10 -55.57 4.67
CA LEU A 16 -9.80 -55.63 4.00
C LEU A 16 -9.31 -54.28 3.44
N VAL A 17 -10.17 -53.25 3.41
CA VAL A 17 -9.83 -51.92 2.84
C VAL A 17 -9.84 -50.79 3.89
N VAL A 18 -10.13 -51.07 5.17
CA VAL A 18 -9.73 -50.17 6.25
C VAL A 18 -8.24 -50.40 6.50
N PRO A 19 -7.35 -49.42 6.30
CA PRO A 19 -6.01 -49.53 6.85
C PRO A 19 -6.20 -49.64 8.36
N ALA A 20 -5.94 -50.83 8.90
CA ALA A 20 -5.43 -50.95 10.24
C ALA A 20 -4.13 -50.15 10.24
N ALA A 21 -4.25 -48.83 10.47
CA ALA A 21 -3.23 -48.11 11.20
C ALA A 21 -3.18 -48.82 12.56
N VAL A 22 -2.45 -49.92 12.60
CA VAL A 22 -1.80 -50.38 13.82
C VAL A 22 -0.95 -49.17 14.19
N TRP A 23 -1.45 -48.38 15.14
CA TRP A 23 -0.68 -47.32 15.76
C TRP A 23 0.48 -48.01 16.47
N ALA A 24 1.55 -48.29 15.72
CA ALA A 24 2.85 -48.59 16.28
C ALA A 24 3.17 -47.44 17.23
N ILE A 25 3.17 -47.77 18.51
CA ILE A 25 3.37 -46.84 19.61
C ILE A 25 4.80 -46.31 19.47
N GLU A 26 4.96 -45.01 19.20
CA GLU A 26 6.28 -44.35 19.11
C GLU A 26 7.03 -44.49 20.46
N PHE A 27 7.81 -45.56 20.61
CA PHE A 27 8.89 -45.59 21.58
C PHE A 27 9.96 -44.57 21.14
N PRO A 28 10.68 -43.90 22.06
CA PRO A 28 11.70 -42.91 21.69
C PRO A 28 12.89 -43.50 20.90
N HIS A 29 12.95 -44.83 20.76
CA HIS A 29 13.91 -45.55 19.93
C HIS A 29 13.25 -46.83 19.37
N GLU A 30 12.90 -46.83 18.09
CA GLU A 30 12.68 -48.10 17.37
C GLU A 30 14.03 -48.52 16.79
N THR A 31 14.46 -49.76 17.06
CA THR A 31 15.57 -50.38 16.32
C THR A 31 15.19 -50.41 14.84
N GLY A 32 15.82 -49.56 14.03
CA GLY A 32 15.50 -49.38 12.61
C GLY A 32 14.70 -48.13 12.26
N SER A 33 14.45 -47.21 13.21
CA SER A 33 13.74 -45.96 12.92
C SER A 33 14.46 -45.14 11.82
N VAL A 34 13.69 -44.70 10.81
CA VAL A 34 14.12 -43.72 9.79
C VAL A 34 14.64 -42.40 10.40
N LYS A 35 14.40 -42.18 11.71
CA LYS A 35 14.86 -41.04 12.50
C LYS A 35 16.29 -41.21 13.08
N GLY A 36 16.93 -42.37 12.93
CA GLY A 36 18.38 -42.56 13.16
C GLY A 36 18.86 -42.79 14.60
N TYR A 37 17.97 -43.12 15.55
CA TYR A 37 18.37 -43.40 16.94
C TYR A 37 18.76 -44.86 17.15
N VAL A 38 20.04 -45.10 17.48
CA VAL A 38 20.52 -46.37 18.04
C VAL A 38 20.71 -46.21 19.56
N CYS A 39 20.64 -47.32 20.32
CA CYS A 39 20.82 -47.32 21.77
C CYS A 39 22.03 -46.47 22.22
N ASN A 40 23.13 -46.51 21.46
CA ASN A 40 24.39 -45.84 21.77
C ASN A 40 24.35 -44.30 21.65
N SER A 41 23.36 -43.72 20.95
CA SER A 41 23.24 -42.25 20.81
C SER A 41 22.84 -41.56 22.12
N CYS A 42 22.18 -42.30 23.02
CA CYS A 42 21.77 -41.83 24.35
C CYS A 42 22.46 -42.62 25.48
N HIS A 43 22.88 -43.86 25.22
CA HIS A 43 23.65 -44.70 26.14
C HIS A 43 25.14 -44.71 25.75
N SER A 44 25.83 -43.57 25.88
CA SER A 44 27.29 -43.60 25.93
C SER A 44 27.68 -44.43 27.16
N THR A 45 28.34 -45.56 26.96
CA THR A 45 28.83 -46.45 28.01
C THR A 45 29.72 -45.68 28.99
N HIS A 46 29.16 -45.29 30.14
CA HIS A 46 29.94 -44.88 31.29
C HIS A 46 30.56 -46.15 31.91
N ASN A 47 31.61 -46.68 31.29
CA ASN A 47 32.29 -47.91 31.72
C ASN A 47 33.06 -47.78 33.05
N THR A 48 33.00 -46.61 33.68
CA THR A 48 33.38 -46.44 35.08
C THR A 48 32.45 -45.37 35.66
N LEU A 49 31.69 -45.73 36.70
CA LEU A 49 31.05 -44.76 37.59
C LEU A 49 32.16 -43.95 38.25
N GLY A 50 32.61 -42.89 37.56
CA GLY A 50 33.48 -41.89 38.15
C GLY A 50 32.83 -41.36 39.43
N SER A 51 33.67 -40.93 40.37
CA SER A 51 33.42 -40.55 41.76
C SER A 51 32.33 -39.48 42.04
N THR A 52 31.38 -39.23 41.13
CA THR A 52 30.32 -38.21 41.22
C THR A 52 28.88 -38.71 40.97
N GLY A 53 28.63 -40.00 40.66
CA GLY A 53 27.25 -40.54 40.59
C GLY A 53 26.47 -40.17 39.31
N PHE A 54 25.16 -40.41 39.28
CA PHE A 54 24.24 -40.24 38.12
C PHE A 54 24.18 -38.78 37.59
N ASN A 55 25.23 -38.29 36.97
CA ASN A 55 25.31 -36.94 36.39
C ASN A 55 24.43 -36.85 35.13
N ASN A 56 23.15 -36.57 35.32
CA ASN A 56 22.18 -36.08 34.33
C ASN A 56 22.41 -36.48 32.86
N VAL A 57 22.54 -37.79 32.62
CA VAL A 57 22.78 -38.40 31.31
C VAL A 57 21.80 -37.91 30.22
N CYS A 58 20.61 -37.43 30.61
CA CYS A 58 19.62 -36.86 29.70
C CYS A 58 20.12 -35.60 28.96
N GLN A 59 21.03 -34.81 29.56
CA GLN A 59 21.55 -33.59 28.95
C GLN A 59 22.46 -33.87 27.74
N THR A 60 23.02 -35.06 27.60
CA THR A 60 23.88 -35.41 26.43
C THR A 60 23.08 -35.37 25.13
N CYS A 61 21.81 -35.80 25.19
CA CYS A 61 20.86 -35.74 24.09
C CYS A 61 20.13 -34.39 24.03
N HIS A 62 19.78 -33.81 25.19
CA HIS A 62 19.08 -32.52 25.27
C HIS A 62 20.01 -31.29 25.18
N LYS A 63 21.24 -31.41 24.68
CA LYS A 63 22.14 -30.25 24.50
C LYS A 63 21.78 -29.43 23.26
N PRO A 64 22.03 -28.11 23.26
CA PRO A 64 21.95 -27.30 22.04
C PRO A 64 22.88 -27.85 20.94
N GLY A 65 22.36 -27.98 19.71
CA GLY A 65 23.13 -28.47 18.55
C GLY A 65 23.04 -29.98 18.30
N ASP A 66 22.37 -30.76 19.16
CA ASP A 66 22.07 -32.17 18.88
C ASP A 66 21.06 -32.31 17.72
N ALA A 67 21.21 -33.31 16.83
CA ALA A 67 20.41 -33.41 15.61
C ALA A 67 18.88 -33.54 15.85
N TYR A 68 18.44 -33.98 17.03
CA TYR A 68 17.01 -34.11 17.33
C TYR A 68 16.62 -33.63 18.74
N GLY A 69 17.45 -33.86 19.76
CA GLY A 69 17.22 -33.37 21.12
C GLY A 69 17.26 -31.85 21.23
N HIS A 70 17.83 -31.15 20.24
CA HIS A 70 17.79 -29.68 20.13
C HIS A 70 16.37 -29.10 20.02
N LYS A 71 15.34 -29.91 19.73
CA LYS A 71 13.95 -29.43 19.71
C LYS A 71 13.45 -29.08 21.11
N LYS A 72 14.09 -29.61 22.17
CA LYS A 72 13.83 -29.31 23.58
C LYS A 72 15.16 -29.25 24.35
N PRO A 73 15.98 -28.22 24.11
CA PRO A 73 17.30 -28.17 24.72
C PRO A 73 17.17 -27.83 26.21
N PHE A 74 18.10 -28.34 27.02
CA PHE A 74 18.35 -27.96 28.40
C PHE A 74 19.83 -27.62 28.55
N ARG A 75 20.13 -26.51 29.22
CA ARG A 75 21.48 -26.02 29.50
C ARG A 75 21.69 -25.93 31.00
N ASP A 76 22.93 -25.97 31.46
CA ASP A 76 23.22 -25.78 32.90
C ASP A 76 22.83 -24.39 33.43
N ALA A 77 22.64 -23.39 32.56
CA ALA A 77 22.10 -22.09 32.96
C ALA A 77 20.59 -22.11 33.30
N ASP A 78 19.87 -23.19 32.93
CA ASP A 78 18.41 -23.26 33.03
C ASP A 78 17.93 -23.74 34.41
N PHE A 79 18.77 -24.40 35.23
CA PHE A 79 18.30 -24.89 36.53
C PHE A 79 18.20 -23.78 37.58
N ALA A 80 17.07 -23.76 38.27
CA ALA A 80 16.76 -22.82 39.33
C ALA A 80 17.70 -23.00 40.54
N ASN A 81 18.24 -21.88 41.02
CA ASN A 81 19.07 -21.77 42.21
C ASN A 81 18.75 -20.47 42.98
N PRO A 82 17.49 -20.25 43.41
CA PRO A 82 17.10 -19.01 44.08
C PRO A 82 17.77 -18.81 45.45
N PHE A 83 18.28 -19.90 46.05
CA PHE A 83 18.92 -19.90 47.37
C PHE A 83 20.46 -19.91 47.32
N GLY A 84 21.06 -19.88 46.12
CA GLY A 84 22.52 -19.86 45.98
C GLY A 84 23.23 -21.11 46.52
N THR A 85 22.55 -22.26 46.60
CA THR A 85 23.10 -23.50 47.19
C THR A 85 24.04 -24.24 46.25
N PHE A 86 24.05 -23.91 44.96
CA PHE A 86 25.01 -24.41 43.98
C PHE A 86 26.23 -23.48 43.89
N THR A 87 27.43 -24.02 44.10
CA THR A 87 28.67 -23.24 44.34
C THR A 87 29.71 -23.32 43.22
N SER A 88 29.48 -24.10 42.16
CA SER A 88 30.41 -24.19 41.02
C SER A 88 30.26 -23.02 40.03
N SER A 89 31.33 -22.67 39.32
CA SER A 89 31.35 -21.59 38.31
C SER A 89 30.33 -21.83 37.20
N ARG A 90 29.55 -20.81 36.85
CA ARG A 90 28.48 -20.85 35.84
C ARG A 90 28.84 -19.93 34.66
N PRO A 91 28.87 -20.41 33.40
CA PRO A 91 29.11 -19.55 32.24
C PRO A 91 27.86 -18.71 31.88
N GLY A 92 27.97 -17.38 31.85
CA GLY A 92 27.03 -16.49 31.15
C GLY A 92 25.64 -16.27 31.77
N VAL A 93 24.75 -15.62 31.00
CA VAL A 93 23.44 -15.09 31.42
C VAL A 93 22.54 -16.17 32.04
N ILE A 94 22.07 -15.91 33.25
CA ILE A 94 21.43 -16.86 34.15
C ILE A 94 19.90 -16.82 33.95
N TYR A 95 19.35 -17.68 33.09
CA TYR A 95 17.91 -17.74 32.82
C TYR A 95 17.12 -18.47 33.93
N GLN A 96 17.66 -19.56 34.51
CA GLN A 96 17.03 -20.31 35.61
C GLN A 96 15.58 -20.77 35.33
N THR A 97 15.24 -21.09 34.09
CA THR A 97 13.85 -21.33 33.65
C THR A 97 13.31 -22.72 33.95
N SER A 98 14.00 -23.53 34.75
CA SER A 98 13.55 -24.87 35.07
C SER A 98 13.87 -25.30 36.49
N HIS A 99 13.12 -26.27 37.02
CA HIS A 99 13.36 -26.85 38.34
C HIS A 99 14.76 -27.42 38.46
N ASN A 100 15.35 -27.34 39.67
CA ASN A 100 16.70 -27.83 39.91
C ASN A 100 16.84 -29.33 39.58
N TRP A 101 17.96 -29.72 38.95
CA TRP A 101 18.30 -31.09 38.56
C TRP A 101 19.78 -31.46 38.79
N VAL A 102 20.53 -30.64 39.52
CA VAL A 102 21.95 -30.89 39.89
C VAL A 102 22.20 -30.69 41.38
N GLY A 103 21.18 -30.93 42.22
CA GLY A 103 21.21 -30.61 43.66
C GLY A 103 20.84 -31.79 44.56
N LYS A 104 20.81 -31.53 45.88
CA LYS A 104 20.32 -32.48 46.90
C LYS A 104 18.80 -32.52 46.91
N ASP A 105 18.21 -33.67 47.23
CA ASP A 105 16.76 -33.84 47.39
C ASP A 105 16.22 -33.32 48.74
N ARG A 106 17.12 -32.98 49.68
CA ARG A 106 16.80 -32.29 50.93
C ARG A 106 17.34 -30.86 50.92
N VAL A 107 16.44 -29.88 50.91
CA VAL A 107 16.76 -28.45 51.00
C VAL A 107 15.73 -27.76 51.90
N PRO A 108 15.99 -27.61 53.22
CA PRO A 108 15.03 -27.03 54.17
C PRO A 108 14.56 -25.62 53.80
N LYS A 109 15.45 -24.75 53.30
CA LYS A 109 15.09 -23.40 52.83
C LYS A 109 14.07 -23.40 51.69
N ALA A 110 14.02 -24.46 50.88
CA ALA A 110 13.04 -24.62 49.80
C ALA A 110 11.78 -25.39 50.26
N GLY A 111 11.68 -25.75 51.55
CA GLY A 111 10.67 -26.66 52.06
C GLY A 111 10.74 -28.06 51.43
N ALA A 112 11.92 -28.48 50.97
CA ALA A 112 12.12 -29.73 50.25
C ALA A 112 12.70 -30.82 51.15
N LEU A 113 12.07 -31.99 51.13
CA LEU A 113 12.46 -33.20 51.83
C LEU A 113 12.62 -34.36 50.83
N PRO A 114 13.38 -35.41 51.16
CA PRO A 114 13.47 -36.59 50.30
C PRO A 114 12.06 -37.19 50.03
N PRO A 115 11.78 -37.63 48.80
CA PRO A 115 10.50 -38.23 48.44
C PRO A 115 10.32 -39.58 49.13
N VAL A 116 9.08 -39.89 49.51
CA VAL A 116 8.70 -41.18 50.07
C VAL A 116 8.14 -42.12 49.01
N ASN A 117 7.69 -41.61 47.86
CA ASN A 117 7.18 -42.45 46.78
C ASN A 117 8.30 -43.34 46.22
N THR A 118 8.09 -44.65 46.28
CA THR A 118 9.05 -45.69 45.85
C THR A 118 9.46 -45.56 44.38
N ALA A 119 8.62 -44.96 43.54
CA ALA A 119 8.96 -44.67 42.14
C ALA A 119 10.02 -43.56 42.00
N LEU A 120 10.12 -42.66 42.98
CA LEU A 120 11.03 -41.50 43.01
C LEU A 120 12.23 -41.71 43.96
N SER A 121 12.20 -42.72 44.83
CA SER A 121 13.22 -42.99 45.87
C SER A 121 14.11 -44.21 45.59
N LYS A 122 14.29 -44.60 44.33
CA LYS A 122 15.19 -45.71 43.96
C LYS A 122 16.62 -45.48 44.45
N ASN A 123 17.27 -46.53 44.98
CA ASN A 123 18.62 -46.47 45.55
C ASN A 123 19.66 -45.77 44.64
N ILE A 124 19.59 -46.02 43.33
CA ILE A 124 20.53 -45.48 42.34
C ILE A 124 20.50 -43.95 42.20
N ILE A 125 19.42 -43.29 42.62
CA ILE A 125 19.25 -41.84 42.52
C ILE A 125 19.09 -41.17 43.89
N ALA A 126 19.16 -41.93 44.99
CA ALA A 126 18.93 -41.43 46.35
C ALA A 126 19.82 -40.22 46.70
N GLY A 127 19.27 -39.26 47.46
CA GLY A 127 20.00 -38.05 47.89
C GLY A 127 20.18 -36.96 46.83
N THR A 128 19.86 -37.22 45.56
CA THR A 128 20.10 -36.30 44.44
C THR A 128 18.82 -35.98 43.66
N ILE A 129 18.66 -34.74 43.18
CA ILE A 129 17.63 -34.38 42.21
C ILE A 129 18.27 -34.39 40.82
N VAL A 130 17.77 -35.27 39.95
CA VAL A 130 18.24 -35.47 38.56
C VAL A 130 17.03 -35.71 37.65
N CYS A 131 17.16 -35.53 36.33
CA CYS A 131 16.08 -35.75 35.37
C CYS A 131 15.46 -37.15 35.50
N ALA A 132 16.32 -38.16 35.70
CA ALA A 132 15.94 -39.54 35.88
C ALA A 132 15.16 -39.80 37.18
N ARG A 133 15.02 -38.85 38.11
CA ARG A 133 14.13 -38.98 39.27
C ARG A 133 12.68 -38.72 38.91
N CYS A 134 12.43 -37.78 38.00
CA CYS A 134 11.07 -37.41 37.60
C CYS A 134 10.61 -38.18 36.36
N HIS A 135 11.53 -38.50 35.44
CA HIS A 135 11.21 -39.12 34.16
C HIS A 135 11.71 -40.58 34.05
N ALA A 136 10.94 -41.42 33.38
CA ALA A 136 11.29 -42.80 33.05
C ALA A 136 11.00 -43.15 31.59
N ILE A 137 12.02 -43.02 30.75
CA ILE A 137 11.95 -43.41 29.33
C ILE A 137 11.88 -44.93 29.11
N HIS A 138 12.27 -45.74 30.11
CA HIS A 138 12.25 -47.21 30.04
C HIS A 138 10.99 -47.85 30.65
N TYR A 139 10.01 -47.07 31.06
CA TYR A 139 8.73 -47.63 31.54
C TYR A 139 7.79 -47.86 30.35
N VAL A 140 6.92 -48.87 30.45
CA VAL A 140 5.96 -49.21 29.39
C VAL A 140 5.01 -48.02 29.14
N TYR A 141 4.91 -47.59 27.89
CA TYR A 141 4.07 -46.47 27.47
C TYR A 141 2.61 -46.90 27.35
N SER A 142 1.87 -46.85 28.46
CA SER A 142 0.40 -47.04 28.51
C SER A 142 -0.21 -46.91 29.93
N SER A 143 0.57 -46.63 30.98
CA SER A 143 0.02 -46.44 32.33
C SER A 143 -0.50 -45.01 32.55
N ALA A 144 -1.42 -44.84 33.51
CA ALA A 144 -1.93 -43.52 33.94
C ALA A 144 -0.83 -42.56 34.45
N SER A 145 0.39 -43.07 34.70
CA SER A 145 1.57 -42.33 35.13
C SER A 145 2.59 -42.08 34.01
N ASN A 146 2.60 -42.87 32.92
CA ASN A 146 3.66 -42.86 31.90
C ASN A 146 3.10 -42.64 30.48
N THR A 147 2.42 -41.51 30.29
CA THR A 147 2.17 -40.91 28.97
C THR A 147 3.06 -39.66 28.83
N LYS A 148 3.24 -39.11 27.61
CA LYS A 148 4.06 -37.89 27.37
C LYS A 148 3.77 -36.85 28.49
N PRO A 149 4.75 -36.44 29.33
CA PRO A 149 6.20 -36.44 29.14
C PRO A 149 6.98 -37.57 29.89
N PHE A 150 6.44 -38.78 30.00
CA PHE A 150 7.12 -39.96 30.58
C PHE A 150 7.45 -39.84 32.07
N LEU A 151 6.47 -39.48 32.90
CA LEU A 151 6.65 -39.31 34.34
C LEU A 151 6.79 -40.67 35.06
N ARG A 152 7.57 -40.69 36.15
CA ARG A 152 7.73 -41.90 37.00
C ARG A 152 6.52 -42.21 37.85
N ALA A 153 5.76 -41.19 38.20
CA ALA A 153 4.60 -41.27 39.07
C ALA A 153 3.47 -40.42 38.47
N ARG A 154 2.24 -40.76 38.84
CA ARG A 154 1.06 -39.94 38.51
C ARG A 154 1.21 -38.56 39.15
N ASN A 155 0.92 -37.50 38.39
CA ASN A 155 1.11 -36.12 38.83
C ASN A 155 -0.03 -35.20 38.37
N ASP A 156 -1.26 -35.67 38.40
CA ASP A 156 -2.44 -34.91 37.95
C ASP A 156 -2.97 -33.90 38.98
N ASN A 157 -2.55 -34.03 40.24
CA ASN A 157 -2.78 -33.07 41.33
C ASN A 157 -1.48 -32.82 42.10
N ASP A 158 -0.35 -32.70 41.39
CA ASP A 158 0.96 -32.40 41.96
C ASP A 158 1.48 -33.37 43.02
N GLN A 159 1.10 -34.65 42.94
CA GLN A 159 1.53 -35.67 43.90
C GLN A 159 3.06 -35.79 43.98
N MET A 160 3.78 -35.58 42.88
CA MET A 160 5.25 -35.57 42.88
C MET A 160 5.83 -34.32 43.56
N CYS A 161 5.22 -33.15 43.34
CA CYS A 161 5.63 -31.91 44.00
C CYS A 161 5.38 -31.99 45.49
N LEU A 162 4.19 -32.48 45.89
CA LEU A 162 3.78 -32.59 47.28
C LEU A 162 4.54 -33.69 48.04
N ASP A 163 5.12 -34.68 47.37
CA ASP A 163 5.98 -35.69 48.02
C ASP A 163 7.28 -35.05 48.57
N CYS A 164 7.96 -34.28 47.72
CA CYS A 164 9.17 -33.55 48.09
C CYS A 164 8.87 -32.30 48.93
N HIS A 165 7.86 -31.51 48.55
CA HIS A 165 7.47 -30.26 49.20
C HIS A 165 6.32 -30.43 50.21
N ARG A 166 6.19 -31.62 50.81
CA ARG A 166 5.13 -31.93 51.79
C ARG A 166 4.95 -30.93 52.94
N PRO A 167 5.99 -30.25 53.47
CA PRO A 167 5.78 -29.22 54.50
C PRO A 167 4.88 -28.07 54.02
N ARG A 168 4.80 -27.85 52.69
CA ARG A 168 3.96 -26.82 52.07
C ARG A 168 2.54 -27.31 51.76
N ASN A 169 2.23 -28.59 51.97
CA ASN A 169 0.89 -29.13 51.73
C ASN A 169 -0.07 -28.79 52.88
N THR A 170 -0.52 -27.54 52.93
CA THR A 170 -1.45 -27.06 53.95
C THR A 170 -2.54 -26.22 53.32
N VAL A 171 -3.73 -26.27 53.93
CA VAL A 171 -4.88 -25.43 53.59
C VAL A 171 -4.91 -24.13 54.41
N ASN A 172 -3.95 -23.94 55.31
CA ASN A 172 -3.87 -22.81 56.22
C ASN A 172 -2.61 -21.95 55.96
N HIS A 173 -2.84 -20.68 55.59
CA HIS A 173 -1.78 -19.73 55.28
C HIS A 173 -0.91 -19.36 56.48
N THR A 174 -1.41 -19.55 57.72
CA THR A 174 -0.63 -19.22 58.92
C THR A 174 0.53 -20.16 59.18
N LEU A 175 0.65 -21.26 58.43
CA LEU A 175 1.77 -22.19 58.49
C LEU A 175 2.91 -21.80 57.54
N GLY A 176 2.89 -20.57 57.02
CA GLY A 176 4.02 -19.99 56.31
C GLY A 176 4.09 -20.31 54.82
N THR A 177 2.98 -20.73 54.23
CA THR A 177 2.85 -20.98 52.79
C THR A 177 1.44 -20.65 52.34
N HIS A 178 1.28 -20.23 51.09
CA HIS A 178 -0.04 -20.07 50.50
C HIS A 178 -0.81 -21.40 50.51
N PRO A 179 -2.12 -21.41 50.82
CA PRO A 179 -2.93 -22.62 50.84
C PRO A 179 -2.93 -23.35 49.49
N VAL A 180 -2.74 -24.66 49.54
CA VAL A 180 -2.85 -25.59 48.41
C VAL A 180 -3.82 -26.72 48.76
N SER A 181 -4.21 -27.53 47.76
CA SER A 181 -5.20 -28.59 47.90
C SER A 181 -6.59 -28.06 48.34
N VAL A 182 -6.86 -26.78 48.07
CA VAL A 182 -8.14 -26.10 48.34
C VAL A 182 -8.92 -25.90 47.06
N ASN A 183 -10.23 -26.16 47.07
CA ASN A 183 -11.11 -25.86 45.94
C ASN A 183 -11.24 -24.34 45.76
N TYR A 184 -10.75 -23.80 44.64
CA TYR A 184 -10.72 -22.36 44.43
C TYR A 184 -12.12 -21.75 44.33
N ALA A 185 -12.99 -22.36 43.52
CA ALA A 185 -14.33 -21.84 43.26
C ALA A 185 -15.15 -21.71 44.56
N ALA A 186 -15.07 -22.70 45.44
CA ALA A 186 -15.72 -22.66 46.74
C ALA A 186 -15.19 -21.52 47.64
N LYS A 187 -13.87 -21.27 47.63
CA LYS A 187 -13.27 -20.18 48.41
C LYS A 187 -13.60 -18.81 47.84
N ALA A 188 -13.59 -18.66 46.51
CA ALA A 188 -13.97 -17.42 45.85
C ALA A 188 -15.45 -17.07 46.07
N ALA A 189 -16.35 -18.06 45.98
CA ALA A 189 -17.77 -17.88 46.24
C ALA A 189 -18.07 -17.47 47.69
N ALA A 190 -17.29 -17.94 48.67
CA ALA A 190 -17.45 -17.57 50.07
C ALA A 190 -17.01 -16.13 50.38
N ARG A 191 -16.18 -15.51 49.52
CA ARG A 191 -15.68 -14.13 49.68
C ARG A 191 -15.57 -13.42 48.33
N PRO A 192 -16.71 -13.10 47.70
CA PRO A 192 -16.75 -12.55 46.34
C PRO A 192 -16.14 -11.14 46.23
N ASP A 193 -16.06 -10.38 47.32
CA ASP A 193 -15.41 -9.06 47.34
C ASP A 193 -13.87 -9.14 47.37
N ASP A 194 -13.32 -10.25 47.88
CA ASP A 194 -11.88 -10.43 48.05
C ASP A 194 -11.25 -11.23 46.89
N PHE A 195 -12.04 -12.02 46.16
CA PHE A 195 -11.55 -12.95 45.13
C PHE A 195 -12.31 -12.82 43.81
N TYR A 196 -11.62 -13.09 42.71
CA TYR A 196 -12.29 -13.30 41.42
C TYR A 196 -12.96 -14.68 41.37
N ALA A 197 -14.16 -14.76 40.80
CA ALA A 197 -14.88 -16.04 40.65
C ALA A 197 -14.05 -17.08 39.88
N THR A 198 -13.28 -16.63 38.90
CA THR A 198 -12.25 -17.40 38.20
C THR A 198 -10.92 -16.65 38.23
N PRO A 199 -9.78 -17.36 38.31
CA PRO A 199 -8.49 -16.71 38.20
C PRO A 199 -8.39 -15.95 36.89
N GLN A 200 -7.92 -14.70 36.98
CA GLN A 200 -7.61 -13.88 35.84
C GLN A 200 -6.26 -14.31 35.23
N ASN A 201 -5.94 -13.79 34.04
CA ASN A 201 -4.65 -14.00 33.40
C ASN A 201 -3.96 -12.63 33.24
N SER A 202 -2.72 -12.51 33.72
CA SER A 202 -1.90 -11.30 33.54
C SER A 202 -1.70 -10.92 32.09
N ASN A 203 -1.69 -11.89 31.18
CA ASN A 203 -1.64 -11.64 29.75
C ASN A 203 -2.57 -12.62 29.01
N PRO A 204 -3.80 -12.21 28.70
CA PRO A 204 -4.77 -13.07 27.99
C PRO A 204 -4.28 -13.60 26.64
N ALA A 205 -3.38 -12.89 25.96
CA ALA A 205 -2.77 -13.34 24.70
C ALA A 205 -1.73 -14.45 24.90
N ASN A 206 -1.29 -14.69 26.15
CA ASN A 206 -0.36 -15.75 26.52
C ASN A 206 -1.04 -16.79 27.43
N PRO A 207 -1.52 -17.92 26.89
CA PRO A 207 -2.14 -18.99 27.67
C PRO A 207 -1.19 -19.73 28.62
N THR A 208 0.13 -19.57 28.47
CA THR A 208 1.09 -20.20 29.40
C THR A 208 1.14 -19.48 30.75
N ALA A 209 0.75 -18.20 30.77
CA ALA A 209 0.70 -17.37 31.97
C ALA A 209 -0.56 -17.56 32.84
N ALA A 210 -1.54 -18.31 32.34
CA ALA A 210 -2.79 -18.54 33.06
C ALA A 210 -2.59 -19.40 34.34
N MET A 211 -3.28 -19.03 35.41
CA MET A 211 -3.33 -19.79 36.67
C MET A 211 -4.19 -21.05 36.49
N LYS A 212 -3.54 -22.19 36.26
CA LYS A 212 -4.24 -23.45 35.95
C LYS A 212 -4.59 -24.21 37.22
N MET A 213 -5.88 -24.38 37.47
CA MET A 213 -6.36 -25.27 38.53
C MET A 213 -6.08 -26.73 38.15
N SER A 214 -5.91 -27.56 39.17
CA SER A 214 -5.85 -29.02 38.98
C SER A 214 -7.14 -29.58 38.39
N ARG A 215 -7.13 -30.85 37.95
CA ARG A 215 -8.34 -31.49 37.37
C ARG A 215 -9.54 -31.51 38.32
N SER A 216 -9.29 -31.50 39.64
CA SER A 216 -10.34 -31.43 40.67
C SER A 216 -10.80 -30.00 41.00
N GLY A 217 -10.27 -28.98 40.31
CA GLY A 217 -10.57 -27.57 40.59
C GLY A 217 -9.83 -27.01 41.81
N ALA A 218 -8.85 -27.73 42.34
CA ALA A 218 -8.05 -27.28 43.48
C ALA A 218 -6.84 -26.44 43.05
N VAL A 219 -6.49 -25.45 43.88
CA VAL A 219 -5.20 -24.74 43.82
C VAL A 219 -4.09 -25.70 44.19
N VAL A 220 -3.11 -25.87 43.30
CA VAL A 220 -1.94 -26.74 43.50
C VAL A 220 -0.65 -25.99 43.17
N CYS A 221 0.52 -26.58 43.42
CA CYS A 221 1.81 -25.93 43.19
C CYS A 221 1.96 -25.44 41.74
N THR A 222 1.57 -26.27 40.78
CA THR A 222 1.60 -26.00 39.35
C THR A 222 0.50 -25.07 38.88
N THR A 223 -0.38 -24.58 39.77
CA THR A 223 -1.23 -23.43 39.49
C THR A 223 -0.39 -22.16 39.36
N CYS A 224 0.57 -21.96 40.26
CA CYS A 224 1.43 -20.78 40.30
C CYS A 224 2.78 -21.02 39.61
N HIS A 225 3.32 -22.23 39.74
CA HIS A 225 4.63 -22.58 39.23
C HIS A 225 4.57 -23.35 37.91
N GLY A 226 5.57 -23.13 37.07
CA GLY A 226 5.93 -24.05 36.00
C GLY A 226 7.18 -24.83 36.35
N VAL A 227 7.44 -25.91 35.62
CA VAL A 227 8.55 -26.84 35.93
C VAL A 227 9.72 -26.64 34.97
N HIS A 228 9.44 -26.39 33.69
CA HIS A 228 10.45 -26.22 32.64
C HIS A 228 10.02 -25.08 31.71
N TYR A 229 11.02 -24.36 31.18
CA TYR A 229 10.83 -23.21 30.28
C TYR A 229 9.97 -22.10 30.90
N THR A 230 10.03 -21.95 32.21
CA THR A 230 9.19 -21.03 32.99
C THR A 230 10.03 -19.90 33.53
N ASP A 231 9.78 -18.69 33.03
CA ASP A 231 10.64 -17.54 33.28
C ASP A 231 10.05 -16.46 34.19
N SER A 232 8.88 -16.70 34.80
CA SER A 232 8.23 -15.73 35.70
C SER A 232 7.87 -14.41 35.03
N ASN A 233 7.55 -14.46 33.73
CA ASN A 233 7.20 -13.29 32.94
C ASN A 233 6.02 -13.60 32.01
N SER A 234 4.90 -12.88 32.16
CA SER A 234 3.69 -13.15 31.36
C SER A 234 3.79 -12.71 29.90
N ARG A 235 4.82 -11.94 29.54
CA ARG A 235 5.03 -11.43 28.17
C ARG A 235 5.69 -12.46 27.25
N THR A 236 6.31 -13.47 27.82
CA THR A 236 7.06 -14.51 27.13
C THR A 236 6.30 -15.83 27.25
N PHE A 237 6.15 -16.56 26.13
CA PHE A 237 5.46 -17.84 26.18
C PHE A 237 6.37 -18.89 26.80
N ASP A 238 5.95 -19.50 27.91
CA ASP A 238 6.67 -20.57 28.60
C ASP A 238 6.59 -21.88 27.81
N ASN A 239 7.43 -22.02 26.78
CA ASN A 239 7.51 -23.21 25.96
C ASN A 239 8.91 -23.43 25.34
N ALA A 240 9.13 -24.63 24.81
CA ALA A 240 10.40 -25.03 24.22
C ALA A 240 10.78 -24.21 22.97
N SER A 241 9.82 -23.71 22.21
CA SER A 241 10.08 -22.87 21.03
C SER A 241 10.65 -21.51 21.45
N SER A 242 10.04 -20.86 22.45
CA SER A 242 10.57 -19.61 23.03
C SER A 242 11.95 -19.79 23.61
N ALA A 243 12.19 -20.91 24.32
CA ALA A 243 13.51 -21.27 24.84
C ALA A 243 14.54 -21.42 23.72
N ARG A 244 14.18 -22.09 22.62
CA ARG A 244 15.06 -22.28 21.45
C ARG A 244 15.40 -20.96 20.76
N MET A 245 14.43 -20.05 20.66
CA MET A 245 14.60 -18.74 20.04
C MET A 245 15.29 -17.71 20.96
N GLY A 246 15.63 -18.09 22.19
CA GLY A 246 16.23 -17.17 23.16
C GLY A 246 15.27 -16.06 23.63
N LEU A 247 13.96 -16.31 23.56
CA LEU A 247 12.91 -15.35 23.89
C LEU A 247 12.45 -15.46 25.36
N LEU A 248 13.02 -16.35 26.16
CA LEU A 248 12.76 -16.42 27.59
C LEU A 248 13.62 -15.40 28.35
N SER A 249 13.07 -14.88 29.43
CA SER A 249 13.74 -14.01 30.40
C SER A 249 14.30 -14.81 31.59
N THR A 250 14.85 -14.13 32.59
CA THR A 250 15.36 -14.79 33.79
C THR A 250 14.24 -14.97 34.82
N SER A 251 14.01 -16.21 35.25
CA SER A 251 13.04 -16.53 36.31
C SER A 251 13.52 -16.13 37.71
N ARG A 252 14.81 -15.76 37.83
CA ARG A 252 15.52 -15.60 39.11
C ARG A 252 15.43 -16.84 40.03
N GLY A 253 15.08 -18.00 39.46
CA GLY A 253 14.88 -19.27 40.16
C GLY A 253 13.50 -19.47 40.78
N LEU A 254 12.52 -18.58 40.53
CA LEU A 254 11.18 -18.65 41.13
C LEU A 254 10.21 -19.54 40.36
N LEU A 255 10.41 -19.67 39.04
CA LEU A 255 9.62 -20.52 38.14
C LEU A 255 8.11 -20.27 38.23
N LEU A 256 7.69 -19.00 38.31
CA LEU A 256 6.29 -18.61 38.28
C LEU A 256 5.77 -18.63 36.84
N ARG A 257 4.51 -19.00 36.64
CA ARG A 257 3.86 -18.94 35.31
C ARG A 257 3.68 -17.53 34.79
N THR A 258 3.59 -16.57 35.71
CA THR A 258 3.28 -15.18 35.42
C THR A 258 4.21 -14.29 36.23
N ASP A 259 4.06 -12.98 36.05
CA ASP A 259 4.88 -11.98 36.71
C ASP A 259 4.71 -12.04 38.24
N LEU A 260 5.83 -12.08 38.97
CA LEU A 260 5.82 -11.86 40.42
C LEU A 260 5.24 -10.47 40.76
N LYS A 261 5.53 -9.48 39.91
CA LYS A 261 5.06 -8.10 39.98
C LYS A 261 4.73 -7.62 38.57
N GLY A 262 3.65 -6.86 38.45
CA GLY A 262 3.31 -6.19 37.20
C GLY A 262 4.30 -5.06 36.89
N ALA A 263 4.26 -4.52 35.67
CA ALA A 263 5.11 -3.37 35.33
C ALA A 263 4.74 -2.13 36.16
N THR A 264 3.46 -1.99 36.48
CA THR A 264 2.86 -0.99 37.34
C THR A 264 1.94 -1.65 38.38
N VAL A 265 1.46 -0.89 39.37
CA VAL A 265 0.54 -1.41 40.41
C VAL A 265 -0.83 -1.82 39.88
N ALA A 266 -1.23 -1.30 38.71
CA ALA A 266 -2.50 -1.65 38.10
C ALA A 266 -2.40 -2.95 37.29
N ASP A 267 -1.19 -3.34 36.90
CA ASP A 267 -0.96 -4.56 36.14
C ASP A 267 -1.20 -5.79 37.01
N ARG A 268 -1.86 -6.77 36.41
CA ARG A 268 -2.11 -8.07 37.05
C ARG A 268 -0.79 -8.81 37.29
N ASN A 269 -0.60 -9.31 38.50
CA ASN A 269 0.55 -10.10 38.93
C ASN A 269 0.09 -11.38 39.60
N ILE A 270 1.01 -12.28 39.95
CA ILE A 270 0.70 -13.58 40.56
C ILE A 270 -0.36 -13.52 41.69
N CYS A 271 -0.34 -12.47 42.52
CA CYS A 271 -1.31 -12.28 43.61
C CYS A 271 -2.66 -11.79 43.08
N THR A 272 -2.66 -10.74 42.25
CA THR A 272 -3.88 -10.10 41.75
C THR A 272 -4.57 -10.88 40.61
N ASN A 273 -4.01 -12.01 40.17
CA ASN A 273 -4.73 -12.97 39.33
C ASN A 273 -5.90 -13.62 40.08
N CYS A 274 -5.80 -13.80 41.41
CA CYS A 274 -6.85 -14.43 42.22
C CYS A 274 -7.49 -13.45 43.20
N HIS A 275 -6.68 -12.59 43.83
CA HIS A 275 -7.13 -11.62 44.82
C HIS A 275 -7.52 -10.30 44.17
N LYS A 276 -8.70 -9.79 44.51
CA LYS A 276 -9.14 -8.45 44.09
C LYS A 276 -8.30 -7.38 44.79
N SER A 277 -7.94 -6.34 44.05
CA SER A 277 -7.27 -5.15 44.58
C SER A 277 -8.09 -3.91 44.28
N ALA A 278 -8.09 -2.93 45.19
CA ALA A 278 -8.69 -1.62 44.97
C ALA A 278 -7.88 -0.74 44.00
N ASP A 279 -6.75 -1.23 43.47
CA ASP A 279 -6.08 -0.64 42.30
C ASP A 279 -6.84 -0.88 41.00
N ASP A 280 -7.67 -1.92 40.96
CA ASP A 280 -8.58 -2.18 39.85
C ASP A 280 -9.88 -1.38 40.08
N PRO A 281 -10.20 -0.38 39.26
CA PRO A 281 -11.38 0.47 39.43
C PRO A 281 -12.70 -0.31 39.49
N ALA A 282 -12.73 -1.53 38.94
CA ALA A 282 -13.92 -2.39 38.99
C ALA A 282 -14.15 -3.04 40.37
N ASN A 283 -13.20 -2.96 41.31
CA ASN A 283 -13.25 -3.61 42.61
C ASN A 283 -13.18 -2.61 43.76
N THR A 284 -14.11 -1.66 43.80
CA THR A 284 -14.18 -0.58 44.81
C THR A 284 -14.33 -1.08 46.26
N ASN A 285 -14.83 -2.30 46.46
CA ASN A 285 -15.00 -2.92 47.78
C ASN A 285 -13.80 -3.78 48.23
N ALA A 286 -12.76 -3.89 47.41
CA ALA A 286 -11.60 -4.72 47.74
C ALA A 286 -10.89 -4.17 48.99
N ARG A 287 -10.52 -5.08 49.91
CA ARG A 287 -9.94 -4.72 51.21
C ARG A 287 -8.45 -4.41 51.17
N VAL A 288 -7.80 -4.64 50.04
CA VAL A 288 -6.36 -4.50 49.85
C VAL A 288 -6.06 -3.65 48.62
N LYS A 289 -4.96 -2.91 48.69
CA LYS A 289 -4.45 -2.09 47.60
C LYS A 289 -2.93 -2.09 47.65
N ASN A 290 -2.29 -1.98 46.49
CA ASN A 290 -0.86 -1.78 46.39
C ASN A 290 -0.47 -0.43 47.03
N HIS A 291 0.74 -0.37 47.59
CA HIS A 291 1.25 0.83 48.24
C HIS A 291 1.86 1.77 47.19
N ASN A 292 1.01 2.43 46.40
CA ASN A 292 1.49 3.30 45.32
C ASN A 292 1.60 4.79 45.72
N GLY A 293 0.77 5.25 46.67
CA GLY A 293 0.70 6.64 47.13
C GLY A 293 0.49 7.67 45.99
N THR A 294 0.56 8.96 46.32
CA THR A 294 0.57 10.05 45.33
C THR A 294 1.89 10.16 44.56
N LYS A 295 2.94 9.50 45.06
CA LYS A 295 4.28 9.50 44.46
C LYS A 295 4.50 8.37 43.45
N ASN A 296 3.51 7.52 43.16
CA ASN A 296 3.64 6.43 42.19
C ASN A 296 4.90 5.55 42.42
N GLN A 297 5.04 5.03 43.65
CA GLN A 297 6.26 4.32 44.09
C GLN A 297 6.36 2.89 43.54
N ASN A 298 5.28 2.35 42.99
CA ASN A 298 5.15 1.01 42.45
C ASN A 298 5.47 -0.13 43.43
N VAL A 299 5.12 0.05 44.72
CA VAL A 299 5.26 -1.01 45.72
C VAL A 299 4.03 -1.92 45.66
N GLN A 300 4.22 -3.17 45.28
CA GLN A 300 3.13 -4.12 45.01
C GLN A 300 3.00 -5.16 46.13
N CYS A 301 1.93 -5.97 46.10
CA CYS A 301 1.68 -7.01 47.10
C CYS A 301 2.92 -7.88 47.38
N ALA A 302 3.63 -8.31 46.33
CA ALA A 302 4.81 -9.18 46.43
C ALA A 302 6.04 -8.52 47.10
N ASP A 303 6.06 -7.20 47.24
CA ASP A 303 7.10 -6.50 47.99
C ASP A 303 6.98 -6.76 49.50
N CYS A 304 5.75 -6.77 50.01
CA CYS A 304 5.46 -6.94 51.43
C CYS A 304 5.10 -8.39 51.78
N HIS A 305 4.42 -9.09 50.88
CA HIS A 305 3.93 -10.45 51.06
C HIS A 305 4.70 -11.41 50.14
N GLY A 306 5.00 -12.60 50.64
CA GLY A 306 5.53 -13.71 49.86
C GLY A 306 4.43 -14.74 49.55
N GLY A 307 4.68 -15.61 48.58
CA GLY A 307 3.87 -16.83 48.41
C GLY A 307 4.15 -17.86 49.51
N HIS A 308 5.37 -17.84 50.04
CA HIS A 308 5.85 -18.68 51.14
C HIS A 308 6.83 -17.89 51.99
N VAL A 309 6.96 -18.22 53.27
CA VAL A 309 7.95 -17.63 54.18
C VAL A 309 8.92 -18.72 54.64
N ASP A 310 10.13 -18.73 54.11
CA ASP A 310 11.11 -19.81 54.33
C ASP A 310 11.65 -19.82 55.78
N GLU A 311 11.70 -21.00 56.41
CA GLU A 311 11.97 -21.28 57.85
C GLU A 311 13.35 -20.88 58.41
N ALA A 312 14.14 -20.07 57.68
CA ALA A 312 15.57 -19.91 57.90
C ALA A 312 15.98 -19.08 59.14
N ASP A 313 15.07 -18.71 60.04
CA ASP A 313 15.36 -17.94 61.27
C ASP A 313 14.93 -18.61 62.58
N GLY A 314 14.37 -19.82 62.53
CA GLY A 314 13.99 -20.58 63.74
C GLY A 314 12.75 -20.04 64.48
N THR A 315 11.95 -19.15 63.89
CA THR A 315 10.72 -18.64 64.51
C THR A 315 9.45 -19.22 63.91
N THR A 316 8.35 -19.14 64.67
CA THR A 316 6.99 -19.53 64.26
C THR A 316 6.58 -18.88 62.93
N PRO A 317 5.95 -19.62 62.00
CA PRO A 317 5.41 -19.06 60.77
C PRO A 317 4.45 -17.89 61.02
N ASN A 318 4.51 -16.86 60.17
CA ASN A 318 3.68 -15.66 60.35
C ASN A 318 2.34 -15.76 59.59
N ALA A 319 1.29 -15.18 60.18
CA ALA A 319 -0.09 -15.39 59.74
C ALA A 319 -0.47 -14.72 58.41
N TYR A 320 0.33 -13.82 57.84
CA TYR A 320 -0.06 -13.09 56.62
C TYR A 320 0.99 -13.18 55.51
N LEU A 321 1.88 -14.18 55.60
CA LEU A 321 2.96 -14.41 54.65
C LEU A 321 3.81 -13.15 54.41
N ILE A 322 4.02 -12.34 55.44
CA ILE A 322 4.86 -11.14 55.34
C ILE A 322 6.30 -11.57 55.10
N ASN A 323 6.96 -10.97 54.11
CA ASN A 323 8.36 -11.22 53.81
C ASN A 323 9.22 -10.94 55.05
N ARG A 324 10.07 -11.90 55.44
CA ARG A 324 11.00 -11.73 56.59
C ARG A 324 12.07 -10.67 56.34
N PHE A 325 12.37 -10.42 55.07
CA PHE A 325 13.34 -9.41 54.64
C PHE A 325 12.78 -8.63 53.47
N MET A 326 12.66 -7.30 53.63
CA MET A 326 12.20 -6.42 52.56
C MET A 326 13.35 -6.13 51.60
N ASN A 327 13.07 -6.34 50.31
CA ASN A 327 14.00 -6.10 49.21
C ASN A 327 13.25 -5.35 48.10
N ILE A 328 13.10 -4.04 48.30
CA ILE A 328 12.24 -3.17 47.48
C ILE A 328 13.12 -2.16 46.76
N SER A 329 12.86 -1.94 45.47
CA SER A 329 13.56 -0.90 44.70
C SER A 329 12.52 -0.04 44.02
N THR A 330 12.55 1.26 44.32
CA THR A 330 11.68 2.25 43.71
C THR A 330 12.54 3.37 43.13
N GLN A 331 11.94 4.25 42.34
CA GLN A 331 12.59 5.47 41.86
C GLN A 331 13.02 6.43 43.00
N TYR A 332 12.51 6.23 44.22
CA TYR A 332 12.81 7.06 45.40
C TYR A 332 13.85 6.43 46.34
N GLY A 333 14.41 5.28 45.98
CA GLY A 333 15.40 4.58 46.79
C GLY A 333 15.14 3.08 46.88
N ALA A 334 16.07 2.41 47.57
CA ALA A 334 16.13 0.97 47.66
C ALA A 334 16.25 0.50 49.11
N VAL A 335 15.42 -0.47 49.48
CA VAL A 335 15.53 -1.26 50.70
C VAL A 335 16.15 -2.61 50.33
N ARG A 336 17.18 -3.05 51.05
CA ARG A 336 17.90 -4.31 50.78
C ARG A 336 18.12 -5.04 52.10
N GLY A 337 17.61 -6.27 52.21
CA GLY A 337 17.80 -7.12 53.38
C GLY A 337 17.26 -6.53 54.69
N ALA A 338 16.30 -5.59 54.65
CA ALA A 338 15.77 -5.00 55.87
C ALA A 338 14.90 -6.02 56.60
N LYS A 339 15.33 -6.40 57.80
CA LYS A 339 14.69 -7.45 58.59
C LYS A 339 13.33 -6.97 59.10
N VAL A 340 12.31 -7.81 58.90
CA VAL A 340 10.94 -7.61 59.39
C VAL A 340 10.61 -8.69 60.40
N MET A 341 10.32 -8.29 61.63
CA MET A 341 9.88 -9.17 62.71
C MET A 341 8.38 -9.01 62.89
N TYR A 342 7.62 -9.76 62.09
CA TYR A 342 6.16 -9.83 62.22
C TYR A 342 5.75 -11.10 62.97
N GLN A 343 5.47 -10.97 64.27
CA GLN A 343 4.94 -12.04 65.10
C GLN A 343 3.42 -11.87 65.20
N TYR A 344 2.67 -12.84 64.70
CA TYR A 344 1.22 -12.89 64.88
C TYR A 344 0.87 -14.00 65.85
N THR A 345 0.90 -13.66 67.14
CA THR A 345 0.49 -14.51 68.25
C THR A 345 -0.85 -14.04 68.86
N SER A 346 -1.24 -12.77 68.62
CA SER A 346 -2.58 -12.22 68.92
C SER A 346 -2.80 -10.85 68.22
N VAL A 347 -4.02 -10.30 68.26
CA VAL A 347 -4.35 -8.97 67.70
C VAL A 347 -3.56 -7.83 68.37
N ALA A 348 -3.19 -8.01 69.65
CA ALA A 348 -2.47 -7.03 70.47
C ALA A 348 -0.95 -7.06 70.27
N GLN A 349 -0.38 -8.11 69.67
CA GLN A 349 1.07 -8.29 69.48
C GLN A 349 1.56 -8.00 68.05
N LYS A 350 0.78 -7.26 67.25
CA LYS A 350 1.18 -6.85 65.90
C LYS A 350 2.24 -5.74 65.95
N ASN A 351 3.51 -6.10 65.74
CA ASN A 351 4.61 -5.14 65.75
C ASN A 351 4.67 -4.28 64.47
N TYR A 352 4.07 -3.09 64.50
CA TYR A 352 4.20 -2.09 63.42
C TYR A 352 5.36 -1.10 63.64
N ASN A 353 5.72 -0.75 64.89
CA ASN A 353 6.60 0.41 65.15
C ASN A 353 7.61 0.33 66.34
N LYS A 354 7.74 -0.75 67.12
CA LYS A 354 8.45 -0.62 68.41
C LYS A 354 10.00 -0.70 68.38
N ASP A 355 10.62 -1.40 67.44
CA ASP A 355 12.09 -1.53 67.33
C ASP A 355 12.45 -1.55 65.83
N SER A 356 13.72 -1.36 65.43
CA SER A 356 14.25 -1.21 64.04
C SER A 356 13.88 -2.30 63.01
N PHE A 357 12.90 -3.17 63.31
CA PHE A 357 12.47 -4.34 62.57
C PHE A 357 10.94 -4.44 62.37
N GLY A 358 10.13 -3.41 62.64
CA GLY A 358 8.69 -3.40 62.34
C GLY A 358 8.39 -3.33 60.83
N VAL A 359 7.20 -3.78 60.40
CA VAL A 359 6.86 -3.88 58.95
C VAL A 359 6.90 -2.53 58.22
N CYS A 360 6.40 -1.46 58.84
CA CYS A 360 6.43 -0.12 58.26
C CYS A 360 7.82 0.49 58.34
N VAL A 361 8.49 0.38 59.49
CA VAL A 361 9.82 1.00 59.73
C VAL A 361 10.96 0.34 58.95
N ALA A 362 10.78 -0.91 58.48
CA ALA A 362 11.71 -1.55 57.55
C ALA A 362 11.85 -0.78 56.22
N CYS A 363 10.82 -0.03 55.83
CA CYS A 363 10.81 0.84 54.64
C CYS A 363 10.79 2.33 55.00
N HIS A 364 10.24 2.68 56.17
CA HIS A 364 10.16 4.04 56.71
C HIS A 364 11.05 4.17 57.95
N PRO A 365 12.39 4.16 57.80
CA PRO A 365 13.33 4.18 58.94
C PRO A 365 13.23 5.46 59.76
N THR A 366 12.70 6.53 59.17
CA THR A 366 12.40 7.80 59.84
C THR A 366 10.94 8.17 59.60
N LEU A 367 10.15 8.27 60.66
CA LEU A 367 8.78 8.76 60.61
C LEU A 367 8.75 10.29 60.74
N PRO A 368 7.83 11.01 60.06
CA PRO A 368 7.70 12.45 60.21
C PRO A 368 7.39 12.85 61.66
N ALA A 369 8.29 13.62 62.28
CA ALA A 369 8.15 14.08 63.67
C ALA A 369 7.04 15.13 63.86
N THR A 370 6.49 15.67 62.78
CA THR A 370 5.41 16.67 62.79
C THR A 370 4.06 16.11 63.24
N ILE A 371 3.93 14.78 63.39
CA ILE A 371 2.70 14.11 63.82
C ILE A 371 3.00 13.37 65.13
N SER A 372 2.44 13.86 66.24
CA SER A 372 2.69 13.34 67.60
C SER A 372 2.43 11.83 67.74
N THR A 373 1.40 11.30 67.06
CA THR A 373 1.06 9.87 67.07
C THR A 373 2.15 8.98 66.44
N HIS A 374 2.97 9.51 65.51
CA HIS A 374 4.10 8.75 64.93
C HIS A 374 5.25 8.53 65.93
N LEU A 375 5.34 9.37 66.96
CA LEU A 375 6.39 9.31 67.97
C LEU A 375 5.98 8.49 69.21
N THR A 376 4.68 8.32 69.43
CA THR A 376 4.13 7.78 70.68
C THR A 376 3.40 6.44 70.51
N SER A 377 2.84 6.15 69.33
CA SER A 377 2.06 4.92 69.12
C SER A 377 2.92 3.71 68.77
N THR A 378 2.60 2.59 69.42
CA THR A 378 3.19 1.26 69.18
C THR A 378 2.17 0.24 68.67
N ASN A 379 0.89 0.62 68.53
CA ASN A 379 -0.22 -0.30 68.21
C ASN A 379 -0.72 -0.14 66.77
N ALA A 380 -1.04 -1.28 66.14
CA ALA A 380 -1.66 -1.40 64.83
C ALA A 380 -2.97 -0.60 64.67
N ALA A 381 -3.75 -0.41 65.74
CA ALA A 381 -5.02 0.30 65.68
C ALA A 381 -4.84 1.78 65.33
N ASP A 382 -3.87 2.44 65.95
CA ASP A 382 -3.65 3.88 65.79
C ASP A 382 -3.03 4.20 64.43
N CYS A 383 -2.11 3.37 63.93
CA CYS A 383 -1.61 3.57 62.56
C CYS A 383 -2.74 3.40 61.53
N ARG A 384 -3.68 2.48 61.74
CA ARG A 384 -4.76 2.19 60.78
C ARG A 384 -5.89 3.23 60.76
N SER A 385 -6.00 4.11 61.77
CA SER A 385 -6.95 5.21 61.71
C SER A 385 -6.61 6.19 60.60
N CYS A 386 -5.32 6.34 60.29
CA CYS A 386 -4.82 7.19 59.21
C CYS A 386 -4.32 6.39 57.99
N HIS A 387 -3.71 5.22 58.19
CA HIS A 387 -3.09 4.38 57.15
C HIS A 387 -3.83 3.04 57.00
N SER A 388 -4.92 3.01 56.23
CA SER A 388 -5.72 1.79 56.06
C SER A 388 -5.20 0.87 54.94
N HIS A 389 -5.40 -0.44 55.10
CA HIS A 389 -5.01 -1.46 54.09
C HIS A 389 -5.73 -1.27 52.74
N ALA A 390 -7.00 -0.86 52.79
CA ALA A 390 -7.82 -0.59 51.60
C ALA A 390 -7.30 0.61 50.78
N GLN A 391 -6.54 1.50 51.41
CA GLN A 391 -5.86 2.62 50.76
C GLN A 391 -4.37 2.35 50.50
N GLY A 392 -3.92 1.10 50.64
CA GLY A 392 -2.52 0.73 50.46
C GLY A 392 -1.62 1.43 51.47
N PHE A 393 -2.16 1.75 52.65
CA PHE A 393 -1.51 2.50 53.73
C PHE A 393 -1.16 3.96 53.42
N SER A 394 -1.80 4.58 52.42
CA SER A 394 -1.73 6.04 52.22
C SER A 394 -2.73 6.78 53.12
N ALA A 395 -2.34 7.93 53.70
CA ALA A 395 -3.22 8.78 54.50
C ALA A 395 -4.19 9.60 53.62
N ASN A 396 -5.41 9.92 54.10
CA ASN A 396 -6.44 10.62 53.31
C ASN A 396 -7.29 11.61 54.16
N CYS A 397 -7.56 12.80 53.59
CA CYS A 397 -8.41 13.86 54.12
C CYS A 397 -9.86 13.42 54.41
N THR A 398 -10.40 12.46 53.65
CA THR A 398 -11.79 11.97 53.77
C THR A 398 -12.14 11.36 55.13
N GLN A 399 -11.14 11.09 55.95
CA GLN A 399 -11.30 10.50 57.29
C GLN A 399 -11.74 11.54 58.33
N CYS A 400 -11.46 12.82 58.10
CA CYS A 400 -11.81 13.92 59.01
C CYS A 400 -12.98 14.77 58.48
N HIS A 401 -13.11 14.92 57.16
CA HIS A 401 -14.22 15.65 56.52
C HIS A 401 -14.52 15.08 55.13
N GLY A 402 -15.71 15.32 54.59
CA GLY A 402 -16.11 14.75 53.31
C GLY A 402 -15.36 15.34 52.11
N PHE A 403 -15.39 14.63 50.97
CA PHE A 403 -14.76 15.11 49.74
C PHE A 403 -15.66 14.95 48.50
N PRO A 404 -16.16 16.08 47.94
CA PRO A 404 -16.42 17.33 48.66
C PRO A 404 -17.51 17.12 49.74
N PRO A 405 -17.73 18.07 50.65
CA PRO A 405 -18.94 18.11 51.46
C PRO A 405 -20.18 18.15 50.55
N GLN A 406 -21.16 17.29 50.83
CA GLN A 406 -22.40 17.17 50.07
C GLN A 406 -23.63 17.14 50.98
N THR A 407 -23.44 16.78 52.24
CA THR A 407 -24.51 16.70 53.22
C THR A 407 -24.21 17.64 54.37
N ASN A 408 -25.28 18.12 54.99
CA ASN A 408 -25.18 18.94 56.18
C ASN A 408 -24.98 18.08 57.44
N THR A 409 -23.95 17.25 57.44
CA THR A 409 -23.63 16.30 58.51
C THR A 409 -22.20 16.52 58.97
N ALA A 410 -21.92 16.42 60.26
CA ALA A 410 -20.57 16.60 60.78
C ALA A 410 -19.65 15.41 60.46
N GLY A 411 -18.50 15.68 59.84
CA GLY A 411 -17.46 14.69 59.54
C GLY A 411 -17.88 13.60 58.55
N GLY A 412 -17.03 12.56 58.42
CA GLY A 412 -17.27 11.43 57.51
C GLY A 412 -17.08 11.75 56.03
N ASN A 413 -17.37 10.80 55.16
CA ASN A 413 -16.98 10.85 53.73
C ASN A 413 -17.67 11.94 52.89
N SER A 414 -18.79 12.50 53.36
CA SER A 414 -19.58 13.50 52.62
C SER A 414 -20.04 14.68 53.49
N GLY A 415 -19.66 14.71 54.77
CA GLY A 415 -20.06 15.76 55.69
C GLY A 415 -19.10 16.95 55.73
N TYR A 416 -19.48 17.99 56.46
CA TYR A 416 -18.65 19.17 56.68
C TYR A 416 -17.52 18.91 57.67
N GLY A 417 -16.53 19.82 57.69
CA GLY A 417 -15.34 19.73 58.53
C GLY A 417 -15.64 19.69 60.03
N LYS A 418 -15.24 18.60 60.69
CA LYS A 418 -15.22 18.47 62.14
C LYS A 418 -14.00 17.68 62.62
N ASP A 419 -13.21 18.30 63.48
CA ASP A 419 -12.04 17.68 64.12
C ASP A 419 -12.06 18.00 65.62
N GLY A 420 -12.50 17.03 66.43
CA GLY A 420 -12.67 17.20 67.87
C GLY A 420 -13.55 18.42 68.22
N PRO A 421 -13.00 19.42 68.95
CA PRO A 421 -13.75 20.63 69.33
C PRO A 421 -13.91 21.67 68.20
N ARG A 422 -13.22 21.49 67.06
CA ARG A 422 -13.31 22.42 65.94
C ARG A 422 -14.45 21.97 65.02
N ASP A 423 -15.49 22.77 64.90
CA ASP A 423 -16.72 22.45 64.18
C ASP A 423 -17.18 23.60 63.27
N TYR A 424 -17.24 23.35 61.97
CA TYR A 424 -17.62 24.35 60.96
C TYR A 424 -19.00 24.98 61.20
N SER A 425 -19.95 24.21 61.76
CA SER A 425 -21.31 24.71 62.06
C SER A 425 -21.33 25.89 63.04
N THR A 426 -20.25 26.08 63.80
CA THR A 426 -20.11 27.13 64.83
C THR A 426 -19.26 28.33 64.38
N SER A 427 -18.81 28.34 63.12
CA SER A 427 -17.83 29.32 62.60
C SER A 427 -18.36 30.76 62.39
N GLY A 428 -19.66 31.02 62.57
CA GLY A 428 -20.28 32.33 62.32
C GLY A 428 -20.47 32.71 60.84
N VAL A 429 -19.84 31.97 59.92
CA VAL A 429 -20.00 32.12 58.45
C VAL A 429 -20.58 30.87 57.79
N PHE A 430 -21.01 29.89 58.59
CA PHE A 430 -21.52 28.57 58.18
C PHE A 430 -22.57 28.64 57.06
N LYS A 431 -22.50 27.69 56.13
CA LYS A 431 -23.43 27.53 55.01
C LYS A 431 -23.83 26.06 54.93
N ASP A 432 -25.10 25.80 54.61
CA ASP A 432 -25.62 24.44 54.48
C ASP A 432 -24.99 23.74 53.26
N GLU A 433 -24.08 22.79 53.50
CA GLU A 433 -23.35 22.09 52.44
C GLU A 433 -24.23 21.22 51.53
N SER A 434 -25.50 20.98 51.88
CA SER A 434 -26.43 20.32 50.97
C SER A 434 -26.94 21.23 49.84
N ALA A 435 -26.83 22.55 50.02
CA ALA A 435 -27.32 23.59 49.11
C ALA A 435 -26.22 24.49 48.52
N THR A 436 -24.96 24.31 48.91
CA THR A 436 -23.81 25.01 48.31
C THR A 436 -23.38 24.35 46.99
N PRO A 437 -22.71 25.09 46.09
CA PRO A 437 -22.15 24.54 44.85
C PRO A 437 -20.85 23.75 45.07
N HIS A 438 -20.51 23.31 46.30
CA HIS A 438 -19.30 22.52 46.57
C HIS A 438 -19.26 21.26 45.70
N ILE A 439 -20.37 20.52 45.65
CA ILE A 439 -20.51 19.35 44.78
C ILE A 439 -20.45 19.74 43.29
N SER A 440 -20.99 20.90 42.91
CA SER A 440 -20.95 21.37 41.53
C SER A 440 -19.52 21.68 41.04
N HIS A 441 -18.61 22.04 41.95
CA HIS A 441 -17.20 22.31 41.65
C HIS A 441 -16.27 21.09 41.78
N ALA A 442 -16.50 20.23 42.78
CA ALA A 442 -15.56 19.15 43.13
C ALA A 442 -16.19 17.74 43.16
N GLY A 443 -17.49 17.60 42.90
CA GLY A 443 -18.23 16.34 43.02
C GLY A 443 -18.01 15.35 41.89
N GLY A 444 -17.47 15.79 40.76
CA GLY A 444 -17.24 14.95 39.58
C GLY A 444 -18.50 14.38 38.92
N GLY A 445 -18.32 13.41 38.02
CA GLY A 445 -19.43 12.87 37.21
C GLY A 445 -19.98 13.92 36.24
N SER A 446 -21.22 14.38 36.46
CA SER A 446 -21.84 15.47 35.69
C SER A 446 -21.35 16.87 36.11
N TYR A 447 -20.67 16.97 37.26
CA TYR A 447 -20.12 18.20 37.82
C TYR A 447 -18.63 18.39 37.52
N TYR A 448 -18.08 19.58 37.81
CA TYR A 448 -16.64 19.75 37.74
C TYR A 448 -15.93 18.87 38.77
N SER A 449 -14.69 18.50 38.46
CA SER A 449 -13.80 17.75 39.34
C SER A 449 -12.58 18.60 39.66
N PHE A 450 -12.78 19.84 40.12
CA PHE A 450 -11.66 20.68 40.55
C PHE A 450 -11.02 20.07 41.79
N ALA A 451 -9.69 20.09 41.81
CA ALA A 451 -8.94 19.68 42.98
C ALA A 451 -9.15 20.72 44.09
N CYS A 452 -9.17 20.29 45.34
CA CYS A 452 -9.46 21.21 46.44
C CYS A 452 -8.46 22.34 46.56
N ASP A 453 -7.21 22.14 46.14
CA ASP A 453 -6.19 23.19 46.10
C ASP A 453 -6.47 24.27 45.04
N GLU A 454 -7.41 24.07 44.10
CA GLU A 454 -7.84 25.16 43.20
C GLU A 454 -8.55 26.29 43.95
N CYS A 455 -9.18 25.97 45.08
CA CYS A 455 -9.84 26.93 45.97
C CYS A 455 -9.08 27.10 47.29
N HIS A 456 -8.62 26.03 47.92
CA HIS A 456 -8.05 26.01 49.27
C HIS A 456 -6.51 26.06 49.29
N LYS A 457 -5.86 26.56 48.23
CA LYS A 457 -4.39 26.67 48.19
C LYS A 457 -3.86 27.56 49.31
N GLY A 458 -2.80 27.10 49.96
CA GLY A 458 -2.17 27.83 51.07
C GLY A 458 -2.86 27.63 52.42
N PHE A 459 -3.87 26.76 52.48
CA PHE A 459 -4.58 26.46 53.71
C PHE A 459 -3.71 25.75 54.77
N ASN A 460 -3.93 26.09 56.04
CA ASN A 460 -3.42 25.34 57.19
C ASN A 460 -4.55 25.07 58.19
N HIS A 461 -4.67 23.83 58.68
CA HIS A 461 -5.75 23.37 59.58
C HIS A 461 -5.68 23.96 61.00
N ASN A 462 -4.68 24.80 61.30
CA ASN A 462 -4.40 25.29 62.65
C ASN A 462 -5.31 26.45 63.09
N GLY A 463 -5.99 27.13 62.17
CA GLY A 463 -6.79 28.33 62.47
C GLY A 463 -8.24 28.08 62.89
N GLY A 464 -8.79 26.88 62.68
CA GLY A 464 -10.21 26.58 62.94
C GLY A 464 -11.21 27.24 61.98
N THR A 465 -10.71 27.82 60.88
CA THR A 465 -11.50 28.46 59.81
C THR A 465 -11.69 27.46 58.65
N PHE A 466 -12.90 26.91 58.52
CA PHE A 466 -13.17 25.81 57.59
C PHE A 466 -13.58 26.25 56.16
N GLN A 467 -13.59 27.56 55.89
CA GLN A 467 -14.03 28.18 54.62
C GLN A 467 -12.91 28.84 53.82
N ASP A 468 -11.66 28.74 54.26
CA ASP A 468 -10.57 29.52 53.67
C ASP A 468 -10.33 29.11 52.22
N VAL A 469 -10.79 29.95 51.30
CA VAL A 469 -10.57 29.84 49.86
C VAL A 469 -9.84 31.07 49.35
N PHE A 470 -9.05 30.89 48.30
CA PHE A 470 -8.22 31.92 47.66
C PHE A 470 -7.24 32.62 48.61
N LEU A 471 -6.77 31.94 49.66
CA LEU A 471 -5.66 32.43 50.50
C LEU A 471 -4.37 32.62 49.69
N THR A 472 -4.08 31.67 48.79
CA THR A 472 -2.98 31.77 47.82
C THR A 472 -3.52 31.52 46.41
N PRO A 473 -4.12 32.54 45.76
CA PRO A 473 -4.76 32.37 44.47
C PRO A 473 -3.73 32.19 43.34
N ALA A 474 -2.47 32.57 43.54
CA ALA A 474 -1.43 32.47 42.54
C ALA A 474 -1.25 31.02 42.04
N GLY A 475 -1.41 30.85 40.73
CA GLY A 475 -1.27 29.56 40.06
C GLY A 475 -2.41 28.58 40.33
N THR A 476 -3.58 29.07 40.77
CA THR A 476 -4.85 28.33 40.65
C THR A 476 -5.57 28.73 39.36
N ARG A 477 -6.49 27.89 38.87
CA ARG A 477 -7.33 28.18 37.71
C ARG A 477 -8.19 29.42 37.90
N ALA A 478 -8.64 29.68 39.12
CA ALA A 478 -9.42 30.87 39.44
C ALA A 478 -8.67 32.18 39.14
N SER A 479 -7.32 32.15 39.11
CA SER A 479 -6.43 33.26 38.73
C SER A 479 -6.03 33.29 37.25
N GLY A 480 -6.61 32.41 36.42
CA GLY A 480 -6.32 32.32 34.99
C GLY A 480 -6.50 33.64 34.25
N ASN A 481 -5.74 33.84 33.17
CA ASN A 481 -5.76 35.08 32.36
C ASN A 481 -5.57 36.39 33.16
N GLY A 482 -4.84 36.34 34.28
CA GLY A 482 -4.55 37.52 35.10
C GLY A 482 -5.70 37.94 36.03
N ALA A 483 -6.70 37.08 36.23
CA ALA A 483 -7.77 37.33 37.19
C ALA A 483 -7.25 37.34 38.64
N THR A 484 -7.86 38.16 39.49
CA THR A 484 -7.58 38.23 40.93
C THR A 484 -8.80 37.75 41.71
N PRO A 485 -8.99 36.43 41.88
CA PRO A 485 -10.19 35.88 42.51
C PRO A 485 -10.26 36.30 43.97
N ALA A 486 -11.46 36.65 44.43
CA ALA A 486 -11.73 36.97 45.82
C ALA A 486 -13.05 36.33 46.27
N TYR A 487 -13.09 35.92 47.54
CA TYR A 487 -14.27 35.38 48.18
C TYR A 487 -14.57 36.16 49.46
N ASN A 488 -15.76 36.74 49.54
CA ASN A 488 -16.26 37.33 50.77
C ASN A 488 -17.20 36.33 51.45
N GLY A 489 -16.75 35.70 52.54
CA GLY A 489 -17.52 34.67 53.26
C GLY A 489 -18.73 35.19 54.06
N ALA A 490 -18.89 36.50 54.23
CA ALA A 490 -20.01 37.09 54.95
C ALA A 490 -21.34 36.95 54.18
N GLY A 491 -22.45 36.84 54.92
CA GLY A 491 -23.79 36.69 54.33
C GLY A 491 -23.90 35.46 53.44
N ALA A 492 -24.35 35.65 52.19
CA ALA A 492 -24.52 34.58 51.21
C ALA A 492 -23.19 34.03 50.65
N GLY A 493 -22.05 34.70 50.89
CA GLY A 493 -20.76 34.29 50.33
C GLY A 493 -20.60 34.66 48.86
N THR A 494 -19.90 35.74 48.49
CA THR A 494 -19.82 36.19 47.10
C THR A 494 -18.44 35.97 46.50
N CYS A 495 -18.36 35.43 45.29
CA CYS A 495 -17.13 35.33 44.52
C CYS A 495 -17.04 36.49 43.53
N THR A 496 -15.90 37.18 43.46
CA THR A 496 -15.65 38.27 42.50
C THR A 496 -14.37 38.02 41.71
N THR A 497 -14.29 38.63 40.52
CA THR A 497 -13.08 38.66 39.67
C THR A 497 -12.42 37.29 39.49
N THR A 498 -13.25 36.24 39.36
CA THR A 498 -12.84 34.84 39.30
C THR A 498 -12.89 34.36 37.84
N TYR A 499 -11.76 33.87 37.31
CA TYR A 499 -11.64 33.47 35.90
C TYR A 499 -12.71 32.46 35.46
N CYS A 500 -13.02 31.47 36.31
CA CYS A 500 -14.01 30.44 36.00
C CYS A 500 -15.45 30.98 35.91
N HIS A 501 -15.73 32.16 36.49
CA HIS A 501 -17.01 32.85 36.40
C HIS A 501 -16.91 34.05 35.44
N SER A 502 -16.26 33.84 34.29
CA SER A 502 -16.10 34.85 33.24
C SER A 502 -16.39 34.28 31.86
N ASP A 503 -16.41 35.15 30.85
CA ASP A 503 -16.43 34.78 29.44
C ASP A 503 -15.07 34.26 28.91
N GLY A 504 -14.08 34.11 29.79
CA GLY A 504 -12.71 33.75 29.47
C GLY A 504 -11.87 34.91 28.91
N ASN A 505 -12.45 36.09 28.73
CA ASN A 505 -11.83 37.30 28.19
C ASN A 505 -11.94 38.51 29.14
N GLY A 506 -12.14 38.25 30.43
CA GLY A 506 -12.13 39.27 31.48
C GLY A 506 -13.48 39.95 31.75
N VAL A 507 -14.58 39.44 31.19
CA VAL A 507 -15.93 39.85 31.58
C VAL A 507 -16.43 38.88 32.65
N TYR A 508 -16.54 39.35 33.90
CA TYR A 508 -16.85 38.52 35.07
C TYR A 508 -18.31 38.62 35.51
N THR A 509 -18.85 37.52 36.00
CA THR A 509 -20.12 37.44 36.73
C THR A 509 -19.81 37.11 38.20
N ALA A 510 -20.53 37.73 39.13
CA ALA A 510 -20.30 37.55 40.58
C ALA A 510 -21.39 36.66 41.21
N PRO A 511 -21.21 35.33 41.28
CA PRO A 511 -22.19 34.43 41.89
C PRO A 511 -22.11 34.41 43.43
N THR A 512 -23.19 33.94 44.05
CA THR A 512 -23.26 33.65 45.49
C THR A 512 -23.09 32.17 45.80
N TRP A 513 -22.48 31.84 46.93
CA TRP A 513 -22.17 30.48 47.35
C TRP A 513 -23.35 29.81 48.08
N ALA A 514 -24.06 30.55 48.91
CA ALA A 514 -25.27 30.04 49.55
C ALA A 514 -26.37 29.80 48.50
N ASN A 515 -27.01 28.64 48.57
CA ASN A 515 -28.10 28.21 47.68
C ASN A 515 -27.77 28.14 46.18
N GLY A 516 -26.50 28.28 45.79
CA GLY A 516 -26.10 28.28 44.37
C GLY A 516 -25.91 26.90 43.75
N LYS A 517 -26.33 25.83 44.43
CA LYS A 517 -26.22 24.46 43.91
C LYS A 517 -27.01 24.32 42.62
N ASP A 518 -26.31 23.94 41.56
CA ASP A 518 -26.87 23.58 40.25
C ASP A 518 -27.55 24.72 39.47
N ASP A 519 -27.33 25.99 39.84
CA ASP A 519 -27.89 27.17 39.15
C ASP A 519 -27.64 27.17 37.64
N ILE A 520 -26.45 26.77 37.19
CA ILE A 520 -26.14 26.66 35.76
C ILE A 520 -26.69 25.36 35.18
N MET A 521 -26.65 24.25 35.93
CA MET A 521 -27.02 22.93 35.43
C MET A 521 -28.53 22.80 35.19
N THR A 522 -29.34 23.58 35.90
CA THR A 522 -30.80 23.64 35.72
C THR A 522 -31.22 24.44 34.48
N LEU A 523 -30.33 25.25 33.89
CA LEU A 523 -30.60 25.94 32.63
C LEU A 523 -30.78 24.96 31.47
N SER A 524 -31.55 25.40 30.47
CA SER A 524 -31.68 24.66 29.20
C SER A 524 -30.31 24.50 28.53
N ALA A 525 -30.14 23.41 27.77
CA ALA A 525 -28.85 23.06 27.17
C ALA A 525 -28.22 24.23 26.36
N ALA A 526 -29.04 24.99 25.64
CA ALA A 526 -28.60 26.16 24.88
C ALA A 526 -28.20 27.36 25.78
N ALA A 527 -28.84 27.53 26.92
CA ALA A 527 -28.58 28.63 27.86
C ALA A 527 -27.38 28.37 28.78
N ARG A 528 -26.96 27.11 28.97
CA ARG A 528 -25.81 26.74 29.84
C ARG A 528 -24.52 27.44 29.42
N CYS A 529 -24.09 27.28 28.17
CA CYS A 529 -22.89 27.97 27.66
C CYS A 529 -23.09 29.49 27.66
N GLY A 530 -24.28 29.92 27.19
CA GLY A 530 -24.71 31.32 27.11
C GLY A 530 -24.65 32.10 28.44
N SER A 531 -24.73 31.39 29.58
CA SER A 531 -24.64 31.98 30.91
C SER A 531 -23.24 32.53 31.26
N CYS A 532 -22.20 32.12 30.52
CA CYS A 532 -20.82 32.59 30.75
C CYS A 532 -20.22 33.23 29.49
N HIS A 533 -20.38 32.62 28.32
CA HIS A 533 -19.88 33.14 27.05
C HIS A 533 -20.89 32.93 25.93
N SER A 534 -20.76 33.64 24.80
CA SER A 534 -21.70 33.45 23.68
C SER A 534 -21.76 31.97 23.28
N ALA A 535 -22.97 31.41 23.25
CA ALA A 535 -23.20 30.03 22.83
C ALA A 535 -22.82 29.79 21.36
N THR A 536 -22.87 30.83 20.53
CA THR A 536 -22.34 30.84 19.16
C THR A 536 -21.35 31.99 19.01
N PRO A 537 -20.04 31.73 19.15
CA PRO A 537 -19.03 32.79 19.05
C PRO A 537 -19.06 33.47 17.67
N ALA A 538 -19.00 34.81 17.65
CA ALA A 538 -18.92 35.60 16.40
C ALA A 538 -17.47 36.03 16.06
N THR A 539 -16.49 35.65 16.86
CA THR A 539 -15.10 36.09 16.73
C THR A 539 -14.37 35.35 15.60
N GLY A 540 -13.47 36.04 14.90
CA GLY A 540 -12.63 35.42 13.87
C GLY A 540 -13.42 34.74 12.76
N ALA A 541 -13.11 33.48 12.45
CA ALA A 541 -13.72 32.71 11.36
C ALA A 541 -14.91 31.83 11.78
N HIS A 542 -15.43 31.98 13.01
CA HIS A 542 -16.54 31.15 13.50
C HIS A 542 -17.80 31.28 12.64
N GLY A 543 -18.18 32.48 12.21
CA GLY A 543 -19.39 32.67 11.39
C GLY A 543 -19.37 31.87 10.08
N ARG A 544 -18.21 31.67 9.46
CA ARG A 544 -18.08 30.85 8.24
C ARG A 544 -18.21 29.35 8.53
N HIS A 545 -17.65 28.87 9.65
CA HIS A 545 -17.64 27.45 9.99
C HIS A 545 -18.93 26.99 10.66
N ILE A 546 -19.43 27.75 11.63
CA ILE A 546 -20.63 27.41 12.39
C ILE A 546 -21.87 27.80 11.61
N SER A 547 -22.08 29.09 11.32
CA SER A 547 -23.30 29.54 10.65
C SER A 547 -23.32 29.21 9.16
N GLY A 548 -22.17 29.30 8.49
CA GLY A 548 -22.06 29.05 7.04
C GLY A 548 -22.11 27.57 6.67
N LYS A 549 -21.26 26.73 7.27
CA LYS A 549 -21.16 25.29 6.99
C LYS A 549 -21.95 24.40 7.95
N GLY A 550 -22.44 24.92 9.08
CA GLY A 550 -23.17 24.13 10.06
C GLY A 550 -22.31 23.21 10.92
N TYR A 551 -20.99 23.44 11.01
CA TYR A 551 -20.13 22.60 11.84
C TYR A 551 -20.41 22.79 13.32
N GLY A 552 -20.48 21.66 14.05
CA GLY A 552 -20.65 21.65 15.50
C GLY A 552 -19.35 21.97 16.23
N CYS A 553 -19.46 22.30 17.52
CA CYS A 553 -18.34 22.64 18.37
C CYS A 553 -17.31 21.49 18.44
N VAL A 554 -17.80 20.24 18.48
CA VAL A 554 -16.98 19.01 18.55
C VAL A 554 -16.08 18.82 17.32
N ASN A 555 -16.42 19.41 16.18
CA ASN A 555 -15.59 19.31 14.98
C ASN A 555 -14.22 19.99 15.18
N CYS A 556 -14.12 21.00 16.05
CA CYS A 556 -12.90 21.78 16.30
C CYS A 556 -12.40 21.73 17.76
N HIS A 557 -13.28 21.44 18.71
CA HIS A 557 -13.00 21.44 20.15
C HIS A 557 -13.25 20.05 20.75
N ALA A 558 -12.83 19.00 20.05
CA ALA A 558 -13.09 17.60 20.41
C ALA A 558 -12.44 17.16 21.72
N SER A 559 -11.45 17.90 22.23
CA SER A 559 -10.88 17.70 23.57
C SER A 559 -11.78 18.25 24.68
N THR A 560 -12.70 19.16 24.34
CA THR A 560 -13.45 19.98 25.29
C THR A 560 -14.94 19.63 25.33
N VAL A 561 -15.56 19.38 24.18
CA VAL A 561 -17.02 19.10 24.07
C VAL A 561 -17.28 17.80 23.32
N SER A 562 -18.39 17.12 23.64
CA SER A 562 -18.89 15.96 22.89
C SER A 562 -19.92 16.34 21.83
N ASP A 563 -20.60 17.48 22.01
CA ASP A 563 -21.60 18.03 21.10
C ASP A 563 -21.68 19.56 21.29
N ASN A 564 -22.72 20.22 20.77
CA ASN A 564 -22.85 21.68 20.85
C ASN A 564 -23.29 22.21 22.23
N THR A 565 -23.60 21.32 23.17
CA THR A 565 -24.21 21.66 24.46
C THR A 565 -23.56 20.94 25.66
N THR A 566 -22.69 19.96 25.41
CA THR A 566 -22.15 19.07 26.45
C THR A 566 -20.62 19.13 26.49
N LEU A 567 -20.09 19.45 27.68
CA LEU A 567 -18.67 19.35 27.99
C LEU A 567 -18.26 17.90 28.29
N LEU A 568 -17.10 17.49 27.78
CA LEU A 568 -16.51 16.19 28.09
C LEU A 568 -16.17 16.09 29.58
N ALA A 569 -16.32 14.89 30.15
CA ALA A 569 -15.95 14.65 31.55
C ALA A 569 -14.48 14.97 31.83
N ALA A 570 -13.57 14.62 30.91
CA ALA A 570 -12.15 14.94 31.01
C ALA A 570 -11.89 16.46 30.96
N ALA A 571 -12.66 17.22 30.17
CA ALA A 571 -12.54 18.67 30.07
C ALA A 571 -12.95 19.40 31.35
N ARG A 572 -13.85 18.80 32.14
CA ARG A 572 -14.32 19.30 33.44
C ARG A 572 -13.46 18.87 34.63
N SER A 573 -12.33 18.21 34.40
CA SER A 573 -11.38 17.81 35.45
C SER A 573 -10.42 18.95 35.84
N SER A 574 -9.71 18.80 36.96
CA SER A 574 -8.71 19.78 37.41
C SER A 574 -7.56 19.98 36.43
N SER A 575 -7.29 19.02 35.54
CA SER A 575 -6.32 19.13 34.43
C SER A 575 -6.99 19.24 33.06
N GLY A 576 -8.30 19.49 33.03
CA GLY A 576 -9.11 19.53 31.81
C GLY A 576 -8.86 20.78 30.95
N THR A 577 -9.38 20.73 29.72
CA THR A 577 -9.25 21.75 28.66
C THR A 577 -10.34 22.82 28.70
N HIS A 578 -11.32 22.71 29.61
CA HIS A 578 -12.26 23.80 29.85
C HIS A 578 -11.75 24.64 31.02
N VAL A 579 -11.83 25.98 30.89
CA VAL A 579 -11.31 26.96 31.87
C VAL A 579 -9.84 26.74 32.28
N ASN A 580 -8.97 26.37 31.33
CA ASN A 580 -7.52 26.25 31.52
C ASN A 580 -6.72 27.48 31.04
N ALA A 581 -7.39 28.60 30.75
CA ALA A 581 -6.79 29.81 30.17
C ALA A 581 -6.19 29.62 28.76
N VAL A 582 -6.45 28.49 28.10
CA VAL A 582 -5.98 28.19 26.74
C VAL A 582 -7.18 27.97 25.82
N LYS A 583 -7.06 28.39 24.56
CA LYS A 583 -8.05 28.10 23.51
C LYS A 583 -7.67 26.78 22.84
N ASP A 584 -8.05 25.67 23.45
CA ASP A 584 -7.74 24.33 22.96
C ASP A 584 -8.47 24.00 21.67
N LYS A 585 -7.74 23.46 20.69
CA LYS A 585 -8.27 23.04 19.39
C LYS A 585 -7.84 21.60 19.12
N GLN A 586 -8.81 20.73 18.89
CA GLN A 586 -8.59 19.37 18.45
C GLN A 586 -9.71 19.00 17.47
N PHE A 587 -9.32 18.73 16.23
CA PHE A 587 -10.28 18.38 15.19
C PHE A 587 -10.74 16.92 15.33
N SER A 588 -12.01 16.67 15.07
CA SER A 588 -12.60 15.33 15.06
C SER A 588 -13.79 15.22 14.11
N GLY A 589 -14.29 13.99 13.95
CA GLY A 589 -15.36 13.67 13.00
C GLY A 589 -14.84 13.51 11.58
N SER A 590 -15.73 13.64 10.61
CA SER A 590 -15.41 13.49 9.20
C SER A 590 -16.12 14.55 8.36
N VAL A 591 -15.49 14.91 7.24
CA VAL A 591 -16.11 15.69 6.16
C VAL A 591 -16.10 14.81 4.92
N GLY A 592 -17.29 14.45 4.44
CA GLY A 592 -17.46 13.42 3.43
C GLY A 592 -16.80 12.09 3.86
N ALA A 593 -15.90 11.56 3.04
CA ALA A 593 -15.19 10.31 3.32
C ALA A 593 -13.87 10.49 4.11
N VAL A 594 -13.53 11.73 4.52
CA VAL A 594 -12.24 12.03 5.14
C VAL A 594 -12.39 12.31 6.63
N ASN A 595 -11.62 11.59 7.45
CA ASN A 595 -11.57 11.81 8.89
C ASN A 595 -10.70 13.04 9.22
N LEU A 596 -11.21 13.89 10.12
CA LEU A 596 -10.48 15.03 10.65
C LEU A 596 -9.65 14.62 11.86
N SER A 597 -8.42 15.11 11.95
CA SER A 597 -7.54 14.89 13.10
C SER A 597 -6.49 16.01 13.22
N GLY A 598 -5.84 16.08 14.39
CA GLY A 598 -4.82 17.07 14.69
C GLY A 598 -5.36 18.35 15.35
N SER A 599 -4.49 19.34 15.54
CA SER A 599 -4.78 20.62 16.24
C SER A 599 -4.39 21.87 15.44
N ASN A 600 -3.77 21.70 14.27
CA ASN A 600 -3.29 22.80 13.44
C ASN A 600 -4.24 23.06 12.27
N CYS A 601 -4.76 24.29 12.20
CA CYS A 601 -5.64 24.75 11.13
C CYS A 601 -5.00 24.69 9.75
N SER A 602 -3.67 24.77 9.63
CA SER A 602 -2.98 24.81 8.32
C SER A 602 -2.76 23.43 7.69
N THR A 603 -2.97 22.35 8.45
CA THR A 603 -2.70 20.97 8.00
C THR A 603 -3.93 20.08 8.08
N VAL A 604 -5.08 20.61 8.50
CA VAL A 604 -6.35 19.86 8.52
C VAL A 604 -6.88 19.70 7.09
N TYR A 605 -7.52 18.56 6.80
CA TYR A 605 -8.05 18.27 5.47
C TYR A 605 -8.96 19.39 4.92
N CYS A 606 -9.78 20.03 5.77
CA CYS A 606 -10.63 21.15 5.37
C CYS A 606 -9.86 22.33 4.76
N HIS A 607 -8.61 22.54 5.20
CA HIS A 607 -7.72 23.60 4.73
C HIS A 607 -6.60 23.02 3.87
N SER A 608 -6.97 22.10 2.97
CA SER A 608 -6.07 21.46 2.01
C SER A 608 -6.33 21.97 0.59
N ASN A 609 -5.58 21.46 -0.38
CA ASN A 609 -5.86 21.64 -1.80
C ASN A 609 -7.04 20.77 -2.33
N GLY A 610 -7.91 20.28 -1.44
CA GLY A 610 -9.03 19.38 -1.76
C GLY A 610 -8.64 17.91 -1.91
N LYS A 611 -7.35 17.60 -2.11
CA LYS A 611 -6.81 16.21 -2.14
C LYS A 611 -6.08 15.81 -0.87
N GLY A 612 -6.14 16.65 0.17
CA GLY A 612 -5.44 16.43 1.44
C GLY A 612 -3.97 16.84 1.46
N ALA A 613 -3.44 17.40 0.36
CA ALA A 613 -2.12 18.04 0.37
C ALA A 613 -2.24 19.52 0.76
N ALA A 614 -1.12 20.13 1.13
CA ALA A 614 -1.10 21.53 1.59
C ALA A 614 -1.72 22.50 0.56
N PRO A 615 -2.43 23.53 1.03
CA PRO A 615 -2.99 24.56 0.16
C PRO A 615 -1.88 25.45 -0.43
N VAL A 616 -2.18 26.23 -1.46
CA VAL A 616 -1.24 27.21 -2.06
C VAL A 616 -0.86 28.28 -1.03
N VAL A 617 -1.85 28.78 -0.29
CA VAL A 617 -1.72 29.71 0.82
C VAL A 617 -2.39 29.08 2.03
N ALA A 618 -1.64 28.94 3.12
CA ALA A 618 -2.17 28.41 4.37
C ALA A 618 -3.24 29.36 4.96
N PRO A 619 -4.46 28.90 5.24
CA PRO A 619 -5.49 29.74 5.83
C PRO A 619 -5.12 30.18 7.26
N VAL A 620 -5.37 31.45 7.56
CA VAL A 620 -5.10 32.10 8.85
C VAL A 620 -6.41 32.50 9.52
N TRP A 621 -6.56 32.08 10.78
CA TRP A 621 -7.76 32.34 11.59
C TRP A 621 -7.91 33.85 11.86
N GLY A 622 -8.79 34.51 11.11
CA GLY A 622 -9.05 35.96 11.19
C GLY A 622 -8.66 36.75 9.94
N THR A 623 -7.99 36.14 8.96
CA THR A 623 -7.59 36.81 7.71
C THR A 623 -8.38 36.28 6.53
N SER A 624 -9.45 36.98 6.14
CA SER A 624 -10.35 36.54 5.06
C SER A 624 -9.64 36.31 3.71
N ALA A 625 -8.59 37.08 3.41
CA ALA A 625 -7.81 36.93 2.18
C ALA A 625 -7.14 35.56 2.03
N SER A 626 -6.79 34.90 3.14
CA SER A 626 -6.14 33.58 3.13
C SER A 626 -7.06 32.41 2.76
N GLY A 627 -8.37 32.66 2.62
CA GLY A 627 -9.38 31.65 2.25
C GLY A 627 -10.09 31.96 0.92
N GLN A 628 -9.52 32.83 0.07
CA GLN A 628 -10.09 33.16 -1.23
C GLN A 628 -9.90 32.02 -2.25
N CYS A 629 -10.68 32.03 -3.34
CA CYS A 629 -10.43 31.14 -4.48
C CYS A 629 -8.98 31.28 -4.97
N GLY A 630 -8.33 30.17 -5.32
CA GLY A 630 -6.90 30.15 -5.68
C GLY A 630 -5.94 29.95 -4.49
N ALA A 631 -6.35 30.29 -3.26
CA ALA A 631 -5.53 30.07 -2.06
C ALA A 631 -5.43 28.58 -1.68
N CYS A 632 -6.49 27.80 -1.88
CA CYS A 632 -6.49 26.39 -1.48
C CYS A 632 -5.87 25.49 -2.55
N HIS A 633 -6.27 25.66 -3.79
CA HIS A 633 -5.76 24.93 -4.94
C HIS A 633 -5.50 25.94 -6.04
N LYS A 634 -4.47 25.69 -6.87
CA LYS A 634 -4.18 26.52 -8.03
C LYS A 634 -5.48 26.71 -8.82
N ALA A 635 -5.95 27.94 -8.95
CA ALA A 635 -7.14 28.31 -9.70
C ALA A 635 -7.02 29.78 -10.10
N THR A 636 -7.57 30.14 -11.26
CA THR A 636 -7.81 31.50 -11.77
C THR A 636 -6.70 32.56 -11.60
N GLY A 637 -6.11 33.02 -12.71
CA GLY A 637 -5.34 34.26 -12.76
C GLY A 637 -3.91 34.20 -12.19
N ASP A 638 -3.48 33.03 -11.72
CA ASP A 638 -2.14 32.82 -11.20
C ASP A 638 -1.12 32.49 -12.31
N THR A 639 0.14 32.91 -12.13
CA THR A 639 1.21 32.74 -13.15
C THR A 639 1.59 31.28 -13.43
N ALA A 640 1.14 30.35 -12.57
CA ALA A 640 1.38 28.91 -12.69
C ALA A 640 0.05 28.14 -12.70
N PRO A 641 -0.49 27.76 -13.88
CA PRO A 641 -1.75 27.02 -13.99
C PRO A 641 -1.67 25.61 -13.39
N ILE A 642 -2.84 24.96 -13.21
CA ILE A 642 -2.90 23.54 -12.85
C ILE A 642 -2.22 22.72 -13.96
N ASP A 643 -1.08 22.12 -13.62
CA ASP A 643 -0.23 21.31 -14.50
C ASP A 643 -0.33 19.81 -14.21
N SER A 644 -1.15 19.43 -13.23
CA SER A 644 -1.37 18.02 -12.89
C SER A 644 -2.25 17.30 -13.90
N ASN A 645 -1.88 16.06 -14.26
CA ASN A 645 -2.71 15.16 -15.05
C ASN A 645 -3.15 15.79 -16.39
N ALA A 646 -4.40 15.58 -16.80
CA ALA A 646 -4.94 16.12 -18.04
C ALA A 646 -5.21 17.64 -18.03
N HIS A 647 -5.04 18.36 -16.91
CA HIS A 647 -5.34 19.80 -16.85
C HIS A 647 -4.47 20.60 -17.81
N LEU A 648 -3.17 20.30 -17.89
CA LEU A 648 -2.28 20.98 -18.84
C LEU A 648 -2.82 20.85 -20.27
N ALA A 649 -3.24 19.64 -20.65
CA ALA A 649 -3.80 19.35 -21.98
C ALA A 649 -5.10 20.13 -22.26
N HIS A 650 -5.97 20.30 -21.27
CA HIS A 650 -7.29 20.92 -21.48
C HIS A 650 -7.28 22.45 -21.31
N LEU A 651 -6.44 22.98 -20.44
CA LEU A 651 -6.44 24.40 -20.09
C LEU A 651 -5.51 25.21 -20.98
N ASN A 652 -4.27 24.73 -21.23
CA ASN A 652 -3.21 25.58 -21.78
C ASN A 652 -2.37 24.98 -22.91
N ALA A 653 -2.40 23.66 -23.11
CA ALA A 653 -1.57 23.04 -24.14
C ALA A 653 -2.05 23.43 -25.54
N ALA A 654 -1.12 23.82 -26.42
CA ALA A 654 -1.42 24.24 -27.79
C ALA A 654 -2.19 23.20 -28.61
N TYR A 655 -2.00 21.91 -28.31
CA TYR A 655 -2.66 20.80 -28.99
C TYR A 655 -4.06 20.48 -28.46
N GLY A 656 -4.45 21.03 -27.33
CA GLY A 656 -5.72 20.76 -26.66
C GLY A 656 -6.79 21.82 -26.94
N PRO A 657 -7.95 21.72 -26.27
CA PRO A 657 -9.07 22.65 -26.45
C PRO A 657 -8.84 24.05 -25.90
N GLY A 658 -7.85 24.25 -25.01
CA GLY A 658 -7.48 25.57 -24.53
C GLY A 658 -8.61 26.30 -23.80
N PHE A 659 -9.32 25.63 -22.88
CA PHE A 659 -10.43 26.24 -22.14
C PHE A 659 -10.01 27.46 -21.30
N GLY A 660 -8.71 27.67 -21.09
CA GLY A 660 -8.15 28.80 -20.37
C GLY A 660 -8.23 28.61 -18.85
N THR A 661 -8.08 29.72 -18.11
CA THR A 661 -7.92 29.69 -16.65
C THR A 661 -9.11 30.30 -15.89
N ALA A 662 -10.19 30.69 -16.58
CA ALA A 662 -11.38 31.23 -15.93
C ALA A 662 -12.16 30.16 -15.16
N ALA A 663 -12.91 30.53 -14.11
CA ALA A 663 -13.71 29.57 -13.34
C ALA A 663 -14.73 28.80 -14.19
N THR A 664 -15.26 29.44 -15.24
CA THR A 664 -16.15 28.83 -16.24
C THR A 664 -15.50 27.70 -17.04
N ALA A 665 -14.17 27.70 -17.16
CA ALA A 665 -13.40 26.61 -17.77
C ALA A 665 -13.41 25.36 -16.87
N CYS A 666 -13.25 25.55 -15.56
CA CYS A 666 -13.33 24.47 -14.57
C CYS A 666 -14.74 23.87 -14.54
N GLN A 667 -15.77 24.71 -14.66
CA GLN A 667 -17.18 24.29 -14.66
C GLN A 667 -17.58 23.43 -15.86
N GLN A 668 -16.76 23.36 -16.92
CA GLN A 668 -16.95 22.41 -18.01
C GLN A 668 -16.81 20.95 -17.54
N CYS A 669 -16.02 20.72 -16.49
CA CYS A 669 -15.72 19.38 -15.97
C CYS A 669 -16.13 19.22 -14.50
N HIS A 670 -16.12 20.28 -13.69
CA HIS A 670 -16.34 20.22 -12.26
C HIS A 670 -17.61 20.96 -11.85
N THR A 671 -18.40 20.36 -10.96
CA THR A 671 -19.54 21.06 -10.37
C THR A 671 -19.04 21.98 -9.25
N TYR A 672 -19.15 23.29 -9.45
CA TYR A 672 -18.87 24.30 -8.42
C TYR A 672 -19.99 25.34 -8.40
N THR A 673 -20.69 25.41 -7.27
CA THR A 673 -21.75 26.39 -7.01
C THR A 673 -21.18 27.59 -6.25
N ASP A 674 -20.64 27.35 -5.06
CA ASP A 674 -19.97 28.33 -4.20
C ASP A 674 -19.05 27.62 -3.18
N GLU A 675 -18.35 28.40 -2.35
CA GLU A 675 -17.43 27.86 -1.34
C GLU A 675 -18.14 27.15 -0.18
N LEU A 676 -19.43 27.42 0.03
CA LEU A 676 -20.27 26.87 1.10
C LEU A 676 -20.98 25.57 0.69
N ALA A 677 -21.01 25.23 -0.59
CA ALA A 677 -21.57 23.98 -1.10
C ALA A 677 -21.06 22.75 -0.33
N ALA A 678 -21.97 21.80 -0.03
CA ALA A 678 -21.66 20.59 0.72
C ALA A 678 -20.64 19.69 0.02
N THR A 679 -20.57 19.76 -1.32
CA THR A 679 -19.60 19.03 -2.15
C THR A 679 -18.22 19.67 -2.20
N HIS A 680 -18.07 20.91 -1.72
CA HIS A 680 -16.77 21.58 -1.70
C HIS A 680 -15.98 21.12 -0.47
N VAL A 681 -14.88 20.38 -0.71
CA VAL A 681 -14.00 19.76 0.31
C VAL A 681 -14.62 18.51 0.96
N ASP A 682 -15.29 17.67 0.18
CA ASP A 682 -15.94 16.42 0.63
C ASP A 682 -15.06 15.15 0.49
N GLY A 683 -13.79 15.30 0.15
CA GLY A 683 -12.90 14.16 -0.14
C GLY A 683 -12.85 13.77 -1.61
N THR A 684 -13.75 14.29 -2.44
CA THR A 684 -13.92 13.83 -3.82
C THR A 684 -13.84 15.00 -4.80
N ILE A 685 -13.37 14.70 -6.01
CA ILE A 685 -13.37 15.66 -7.11
C ILE A 685 -14.53 15.29 -8.00
N GLN A 686 -15.58 16.10 -7.94
CA GLN A 686 -16.78 15.90 -8.74
C GLN A 686 -16.44 16.19 -10.20
N VAL A 687 -16.50 15.17 -11.05
CA VAL A 687 -16.31 15.28 -12.50
C VAL A 687 -17.60 14.92 -13.21
N VAL A 688 -18.10 15.82 -14.06
CA VAL A 688 -19.30 15.59 -14.87
C VAL A 688 -18.91 14.82 -16.13
N ALA A 689 -18.81 13.49 -16.01
CA ALA A 689 -18.34 12.61 -17.09
C ALA A 689 -19.14 12.72 -18.41
N ALA A 690 -20.45 13.01 -18.30
CA ALA A 690 -21.33 13.20 -19.46
C ALA A 690 -20.90 14.37 -20.38
N ASN A 691 -20.25 15.40 -19.84
CA ASN A 691 -19.75 16.54 -20.61
C ASN A 691 -18.58 16.13 -21.53
N CYS A 692 -17.87 15.05 -21.18
CA CYS A 692 -16.66 14.62 -21.88
C CYS A 692 -16.97 13.68 -23.06
N THR A 693 -17.91 12.75 -22.87
CA THR A 693 -18.20 11.67 -23.83
C THR A 693 -19.19 12.07 -24.93
N THR A 694 -19.98 13.11 -24.71
CA THR A 694 -21.01 13.55 -25.67
C THR A 694 -20.43 14.17 -26.94
N SER A 695 -19.21 14.72 -26.90
CA SER A 695 -18.63 15.47 -28.02
C SER A 695 -17.14 15.16 -28.23
N CYS A 696 -16.32 15.22 -27.18
CA CYS A 696 -14.85 15.16 -27.32
C CYS A 696 -14.27 13.74 -27.26
N HIS A 697 -14.80 12.88 -26.37
CA HIS A 697 -14.29 11.52 -26.13
C HIS A 697 -15.38 10.46 -26.38
N LYS A 698 -15.76 10.25 -27.65
CA LYS A 698 -16.88 9.37 -28.04
C LYS A 698 -16.66 7.87 -27.80
N HIS A 699 -15.42 7.45 -27.61
CA HIS A 699 -15.07 6.06 -27.30
C HIS A 699 -15.26 5.72 -25.81
N ASP A 700 -15.07 4.45 -25.43
CA ASP A 700 -15.25 3.97 -24.04
C ASP A 700 -14.26 4.63 -23.05
N ALA A 701 -14.69 4.83 -21.80
CA ALA A 701 -13.91 5.45 -20.73
C ALA A 701 -12.62 4.74 -20.34
N SER A 702 -12.50 3.46 -20.65
CA SER A 702 -11.25 2.70 -20.55
C SER A 702 -10.14 3.20 -21.49
N GLN A 703 -10.46 4.00 -22.51
CA GLN A 703 -9.49 4.50 -23.50
C GLN A 703 -8.96 5.91 -23.18
N PHE A 704 -9.54 6.63 -22.23
CA PHE A 704 -9.04 7.94 -21.79
C PHE A 704 -8.52 7.89 -20.35
N VAL A 705 -7.19 7.87 -20.24
CA VAL A 705 -6.47 7.86 -18.98
C VAL A 705 -6.24 9.31 -18.53
N TRP A 706 -7.00 9.77 -17.53
CA TRP A 706 -6.88 11.13 -16.98
C TRP A 706 -5.49 11.46 -16.43
N THR A 707 -4.69 10.46 -16.09
CA THR A 707 -3.30 10.59 -15.61
C THR A 707 -2.25 10.59 -16.73
N GLY A 708 -2.63 10.25 -17.98
CA GLY A 708 -1.70 10.00 -19.09
C GLY A 708 -1.40 11.20 -20.00
N GLY A 709 -2.02 12.35 -19.76
CA GLY A 709 -1.82 13.55 -20.58
C GLY A 709 -2.56 13.46 -21.93
N ARG A 710 -1.82 13.33 -23.04
CA ARG A 710 -2.35 13.38 -24.41
C ARG A 710 -3.01 12.06 -24.83
N VAL A 711 -4.20 12.14 -25.44
CA VAL A 711 -4.89 10.98 -26.03
C VAL A 711 -4.32 10.55 -27.39
N THR A 712 -4.53 9.29 -27.76
CA THR A 712 -4.16 8.77 -29.09
C THR A 712 -4.95 9.45 -30.21
N CYS A 713 -4.40 9.56 -31.41
CA CYS A 713 -5.15 10.12 -32.56
C CYS A 713 -6.40 9.26 -32.88
N GLU A 714 -6.25 7.95 -32.73
CA GLU A 714 -7.23 6.94 -33.07
C GLU A 714 -8.50 7.04 -32.21
N SER A 715 -8.40 7.55 -30.97
CA SER A 715 -9.55 7.75 -30.08
C SER A 715 -10.48 8.89 -30.50
N CYS A 716 -10.14 9.63 -31.57
CA CYS A 716 -11.00 10.64 -32.16
C CYS A 716 -11.28 10.36 -33.64
N HIS A 717 -10.32 9.76 -34.34
CA HIS A 717 -10.36 9.57 -35.80
C HIS A 717 -10.84 8.17 -36.25
N THR A 718 -11.23 7.31 -35.31
CA THR A 718 -11.87 6.00 -35.56
C THR A 718 -13.34 6.06 -35.13
N ALA A 719 -14.21 5.25 -35.74
CA ALA A 719 -15.61 5.23 -35.33
C ALA A 719 -15.77 4.63 -33.91
N PRO A 720 -16.58 5.23 -33.01
CA PRO A 720 -17.38 6.46 -33.19
C PRO A 720 -16.54 7.76 -33.15
N LEU A 721 -16.66 8.58 -34.20
CA LEU A 721 -15.83 9.78 -34.39
C LEU A 721 -16.20 10.90 -33.40
N SER A 722 -15.19 11.56 -32.84
CA SER A 722 -15.39 12.74 -31.99
C SER A 722 -15.90 13.95 -32.79
N VAL A 723 -16.66 14.82 -32.12
CA VAL A 723 -17.22 16.06 -32.68
C VAL A 723 -16.79 17.25 -31.81
N ILE A 724 -15.98 18.14 -32.37
CA ILE A 724 -15.42 19.31 -31.65
C ILE A 724 -15.92 20.58 -32.33
N GLY A 725 -16.61 21.47 -31.60
CA GLY A 725 -17.18 22.70 -32.17
C GLY A 725 -18.15 22.45 -33.34
N GLY A 726 -18.88 21.32 -33.32
CA GLY A 726 -19.78 20.91 -34.40
C GLY A 726 -19.07 20.32 -35.63
N LYS A 727 -17.74 20.18 -35.62
CA LYS A 727 -16.96 19.54 -36.69
C LYS A 727 -16.67 18.09 -36.32
N THR A 728 -17.06 17.16 -37.19
CA THR A 728 -16.76 15.74 -37.01
C THR A 728 -15.31 15.44 -37.39
N ALA A 729 -14.59 14.71 -36.54
CA ALA A 729 -13.22 14.29 -36.80
C ALA A 729 -13.15 13.47 -38.11
N PRO A 730 -12.20 13.76 -39.02
CA PRO A 730 -12.07 13.01 -40.26
C PRO A 730 -11.76 11.52 -40.01
N ALA A 731 -12.55 10.63 -40.61
CA ALA A 731 -12.33 9.18 -40.53
C ALA A 731 -11.15 8.74 -41.42
N LYS A 732 -10.23 7.93 -40.87
CA LYS A 732 -9.10 7.35 -41.60
C LYS A 732 -9.16 5.82 -41.65
N ALA A 733 -10.33 5.29 -41.98
CA ALA A 733 -10.66 3.86 -41.91
C ALA A 733 -9.71 2.94 -42.70
N ASN A 734 -9.13 3.44 -43.80
CA ASN A 734 -8.25 2.65 -44.67
C ASN A 734 -6.78 2.66 -44.23
N PHE A 735 -6.42 3.38 -43.17
CA PHE A 735 -5.02 3.60 -42.81
C PHE A 735 -4.28 2.29 -42.54
N THR A 736 -4.92 1.38 -41.82
CA THR A 736 -4.36 0.06 -41.46
C THR A 736 -4.62 -1.00 -42.52
N SER A 737 -5.60 -0.82 -43.41
CA SER A 737 -6.02 -1.85 -44.38
C SER A 737 -5.41 -1.68 -45.77
N SER A 738 -5.22 -0.43 -46.25
CA SER A 738 -4.64 -0.13 -47.57
C SER A 738 -3.69 1.08 -47.57
N GLY A 739 -3.51 1.73 -46.42
CA GLY A 739 -2.64 2.90 -46.23
C GLY A 739 -1.26 2.59 -45.65
N HIS A 740 -0.56 3.65 -45.21
CA HIS A 740 0.79 3.53 -44.62
C HIS A 740 0.82 2.86 -43.23
N GLY A 741 -0.35 2.63 -42.60
CA GLY A 741 -0.51 1.97 -41.31
C GLY A 741 -0.60 0.44 -41.38
N GLN A 742 -0.47 -0.16 -42.57
CA GLN A 742 -0.54 -1.62 -42.75
C GLN A 742 0.53 -2.39 -41.96
N ALA A 743 0.15 -3.56 -41.43
CA ALA A 743 1.04 -4.46 -40.73
C ALA A 743 1.94 -5.25 -41.70
N PHE A 744 3.23 -4.90 -41.75
CA PHE A 744 4.31 -5.74 -42.29
C PHE A 744 5.51 -5.69 -41.34
N SER A 745 6.33 -6.75 -41.32
CA SER A 745 7.46 -6.94 -40.40
C SER A 745 8.54 -5.84 -40.45
N ASN A 746 8.62 -5.07 -41.55
CA ASN A 746 9.76 -4.19 -41.83
C ASN A 746 9.41 -2.68 -42.03
N TYR A 747 8.19 -2.22 -41.73
CA TYR A 747 7.79 -0.79 -41.90
C TYR A 747 7.45 -0.10 -40.57
N SER A 748 8.34 -0.11 -39.58
CA SER A 748 8.08 0.50 -38.26
C SER A 748 7.89 2.02 -38.33
N SER A 749 8.57 2.73 -39.23
CA SER A 749 8.52 4.20 -39.35
C SER A 749 7.22 4.77 -39.93
N SER A 750 6.42 3.98 -40.67
CA SER A 750 5.18 4.48 -41.31
C SER A 750 3.91 4.27 -40.47
N LYS A 751 4.00 3.53 -39.36
CA LYS A 751 2.85 3.04 -38.57
C LYS A 751 2.26 4.04 -37.58
N ARG A 752 2.87 5.23 -37.44
CA ARG A 752 2.45 6.22 -36.43
C ARG A 752 2.09 7.53 -37.11
N CYS A 753 0.92 8.06 -36.80
CA CYS A 753 0.43 9.37 -37.27
C CYS A 753 1.49 10.48 -37.06
N SER A 754 2.18 10.43 -35.92
CA SER A 754 3.23 11.38 -35.53
C SER A 754 4.50 11.34 -36.38
N SER A 755 4.63 10.38 -37.30
CA SER A 755 5.76 10.31 -38.25
C SER A 755 5.54 11.24 -39.46
N CYS A 756 4.32 11.77 -39.60
CA CYS A 756 3.94 12.71 -40.65
C CYS A 756 3.33 13.99 -40.09
N HIS A 757 2.63 13.89 -38.96
CA HIS A 757 1.91 14.98 -38.30
C HIS A 757 2.64 15.48 -37.05
N ASP A 758 2.64 16.79 -36.85
CA ASP A 758 3.14 17.40 -35.62
C ASP A 758 2.09 17.21 -34.52
N ALA A 759 2.40 16.37 -33.53
CA ALA A 759 1.50 16.16 -32.40
C ALA A 759 1.40 17.43 -31.52
N GLY A 760 2.39 18.31 -31.50
CA GLY A 760 2.44 19.50 -30.66
C GLY A 760 1.61 20.69 -31.16
N SER A 761 1.18 20.67 -32.43
CA SER A 761 0.46 21.80 -33.03
C SER A 761 -1.00 21.88 -32.58
N GLY A 762 -1.64 23.03 -32.84
CA GLY A 762 -3.09 23.19 -32.78
C GLY A 762 -3.80 22.09 -33.55
N HIS A 763 -4.79 21.45 -32.91
CA HIS A 763 -5.53 20.31 -33.47
C HIS A 763 -6.94 20.16 -32.87
N ILE A 764 -7.11 20.43 -31.56
CA ILE A 764 -8.39 20.26 -30.84
C ILE A 764 -9.08 21.62 -30.60
N ASN A 765 -9.01 22.55 -31.55
CA ASN A 765 -9.54 23.92 -31.42
C ASN A 765 -10.83 24.18 -32.23
N GLY A 766 -11.41 23.15 -32.86
CA GLY A 766 -12.62 23.27 -33.68
C GLY A 766 -12.40 23.83 -35.09
N ILE A 767 -11.16 24.09 -35.49
CA ILE A 767 -10.79 24.52 -36.84
C ILE A 767 -10.45 23.27 -37.67
N SER A 768 -10.94 23.21 -38.91
CA SER A 768 -10.62 22.10 -39.83
C SER A 768 -9.49 22.51 -40.75
N GLY A 769 -8.44 21.68 -40.87
CA GLY A 769 -7.36 21.89 -41.84
C GLY A 769 -6.12 22.59 -41.31
N ASP A 770 -6.07 22.93 -40.02
CA ASP A 770 -4.93 23.59 -39.36
C ASP A 770 -3.88 22.61 -38.81
N GLN A 771 -4.12 21.30 -38.97
CA GLN A 771 -3.17 20.26 -38.58
C GLN A 771 -1.83 20.46 -39.29
N LYS A 772 -0.74 20.55 -38.51
CA LYS A 772 0.61 20.72 -39.08
C LYS A 772 1.24 19.38 -39.41
N ARG A 773 2.00 19.36 -40.50
CA ARG A 773 2.92 18.27 -40.85
C ARG A 773 4.30 18.61 -40.33
N ILE A 774 5.11 17.59 -40.04
CA ILE A 774 6.46 17.78 -39.47
C ILE A 774 7.47 18.43 -40.45
N ALA A 775 7.12 18.58 -41.73
CA ALA A 775 7.96 19.18 -42.77
C ALA A 775 7.23 20.32 -43.48
N VAL A 776 8.01 21.24 -44.07
CA VAL A 776 7.53 22.49 -44.70
C VAL A 776 6.75 22.22 -45.99
N ASN A 777 7.02 21.13 -46.72
CA ASN A 777 6.24 20.74 -47.90
C ASN A 777 6.02 19.22 -48.01
N ASP A 778 4.99 18.80 -48.74
CA ASP A 778 4.56 17.40 -48.80
C ASP A 778 5.54 16.47 -49.54
N ASN A 779 6.21 16.97 -50.59
CA ASN A 779 7.14 16.14 -51.36
C ASN A 779 8.44 15.86 -50.60
N THR A 780 8.94 16.80 -49.80
CA THR A 780 10.10 16.60 -48.92
C THR A 780 9.78 15.63 -47.80
N LEU A 781 8.56 15.67 -47.25
CA LEU A 781 8.08 14.67 -46.29
C LEU A 781 8.08 13.25 -46.90
N CYS A 782 7.55 13.10 -48.11
CA CYS A 782 7.56 11.82 -48.83
C CYS A 782 9.00 11.36 -49.13
N ALA A 783 9.84 12.25 -49.64
CA ALA A 783 11.23 11.94 -50.00
C ALA A 783 12.07 11.49 -48.79
N GLY A 784 11.82 12.04 -47.59
CA GLY A 784 12.51 11.68 -46.35
C GLY A 784 12.35 10.21 -45.94
N CYS A 785 11.36 9.50 -46.50
CA CYS A 785 11.17 8.07 -46.35
C CYS A 785 11.42 7.32 -47.67
N HIS A 786 10.87 7.79 -48.79
CA HIS A 786 10.92 7.06 -50.06
C HIS A 786 12.29 7.08 -50.75
N ASN A 787 13.22 7.96 -50.37
CA ASN A 787 14.61 7.92 -50.86
C ASN A 787 15.56 7.18 -49.90
N ASP A 788 15.02 6.57 -48.84
CA ASP A 788 15.79 5.85 -47.84
C ASP A 788 15.43 4.36 -47.89
N ALA A 789 16.38 3.55 -48.35
CA ALA A 789 16.19 2.10 -48.48
C ALA A 789 15.99 1.41 -47.12
N ALA A 790 16.46 2.02 -46.01
CA ALA A 790 16.26 1.49 -44.67
C ALA A 790 14.82 1.72 -44.16
N LYS A 791 14.13 2.77 -44.64
CA LYS A 791 12.74 3.10 -44.25
C LYS A 791 11.71 2.46 -45.18
N VAL A 792 12.05 2.25 -46.46
CA VAL A 792 11.19 1.62 -47.45
C VAL A 792 11.87 0.39 -48.05
N PRO A 793 11.69 -0.82 -47.50
CA PRO A 793 12.36 -2.05 -47.99
C PRO A 793 11.91 -2.52 -49.38
N THR A 794 10.78 -2.05 -49.91
CA THR A 794 10.34 -2.42 -51.27
C THR A 794 11.04 -1.54 -52.33
N VAL A 795 12.00 -2.12 -53.04
CA VAL A 795 12.78 -1.43 -54.10
C VAL A 795 11.89 -0.73 -55.13
N ALA A 796 10.77 -1.33 -55.54
CA ALA A 796 9.86 -0.72 -56.53
C ALA A 796 9.22 0.61 -56.05
N LYS A 797 9.15 0.84 -54.73
CA LYS A 797 8.55 2.04 -54.10
C LYS A 797 9.58 3.07 -53.63
N GLN A 798 10.86 2.78 -53.78
CA GLN A 798 11.97 3.70 -53.47
C GLN A 798 12.27 4.63 -54.64
N ASN A 799 12.82 5.81 -54.36
CA ASN A 799 13.36 6.75 -55.36
C ASN A 799 12.36 7.10 -56.48
N VAL A 800 11.07 7.14 -56.15
CA VAL A 800 10.02 7.58 -57.08
C VAL A 800 10.14 9.08 -57.32
N LYS A 801 9.89 9.51 -58.56
CA LYS A 801 10.00 10.93 -58.94
C LYS A 801 8.62 11.58 -58.96
N THR A 802 8.59 12.90 -58.82
CA THR A 802 7.39 13.70 -59.08
C THR A 802 7.14 13.82 -60.58
N HIS A 803 5.92 14.20 -60.97
CA HIS A 803 5.56 14.47 -62.36
C HIS A 803 5.67 15.97 -62.68
N VAL A 804 5.69 16.30 -63.97
CA VAL A 804 5.61 17.69 -64.45
C VAL A 804 4.17 18.17 -64.46
N ILE A 805 3.93 19.46 -64.24
CA ILE A 805 2.59 20.06 -64.20
C ILE A 805 2.19 20.55 -65.60
N ALA A 806 3.16 20.92 -66.44
CA ALA A 806 2.98 21.22 -67.86
C ALA A 806 4.15 20.69 -68.69
N LYS A 807 3.97 20.66 -70.02
CA LYS A 807 5.00 20.24 -70.98
C LYS A 807 6.26 21.10 -70.81
N ASP A 808 7.43 20.46 -70.88
CA ASP A 808 8.76 21.10 -70.82
C ASP A 808 9.08 21.87 -69.52
N GLN A 809 8.34 21.61 -68.44
CA GLN A 809 8.60 22.19 -67.11
C GLN A 809 9.40 21.26 -66.19
N THR A 810 9.96 21.84 -65.12
CA THR A 810 10.59 21.08 -64.05
C THR A 810 9.56 20.28 -63.24
N PRO A 811 9.91 19.08 -62.74
CA PRO A 811 8.97 18.22 -62.01
C PRO A 811 8.60 18.82 -60.65
N ALA A 812 7.33 19.20 -60.48
CA ALA A 812 6.85 19.91 -59.29
C ALA A 812 5.48 19.39 -58.80
N MET A 813 4.89 18.38 -59.44
CA MET A 813 3.59 17.87 -59.03
C MET A 813 3.67 17.21 -57.64
N ASP A 814 2.77 17.63 -56.75
CA ASP A 814 2.65 17.04 -55.42
C ASP A 814 2.18 15.59 -55.47
N CYS A 815 2.86 14.72 -54.72
CA CYS A 815 2.52 13.30 -54.63
C CYS A 815 1.06 13.07 -54.19
N LYS A 816 0.52 13.97 -53.34
CA LYS A 816 -0.86 13.90 -52.83
C LYS A 816 -1.94 14.17 -53.87
N VAL A 817 -1.60 14.72 -55.04
CA VAL A 817 -2.56 14.91 -56.14
C VAL A 817 -3.10 13.55 -56.59
N CYS A 818 -2.22 12.55 -56.65
CA CYS A 818 -2.59 11.19 -57.06
C CYS A 818 -2.75 10.23 -55.89
N HIS A 819 -2.03 10.42 -54.78
CA HIS A 819 -2.01 9.46 -53.66
C HIS A 819 -2.71 9.96 -52.40
N ASP A 820 -3.50 9.11 -51.74
CA ASP A 820 -3.95 9.33 -50.36
C ASP A 820 -3.13 8.47 -49.40
N VAL A 821 -2.26 9.12 -48.62
CA VAL A 821 -1.37 8.45 -47.65
C VAL A 821 -2.10 7.66 -46.56
N HIS A 822 -3.40 7.91 -46.38
CA HIS A 822 -4.24 7.19 -45.41
C HIS A 822 -4.92 5.95 -46.02
N GLY A 823 -4.70 5.64 -47.30
CA GLY A 823 -5.26 4.46 -47.95
C GLY A 823 -6.55 4.76 -48.72
N THR A 824 -6.77 3.98 -49.77
CA THR A 824 -7.94 4.05 -50.66
C THR A 824 -8.37 2.63 -51.05
N GLY A 825 -9.52 2.49 -51.71
CA GLY A 825 -9.90 1.22 -52.33
C GLY A 825 -9.07 0.86 -53.57
N ASN A 826 -8.25 1.78 -54.07
CA ASN A 826 -7.45 1.60 -55.27
C ASN A 826 -6.03 1.14 -54.92
N ARG A 827 -5.42 0.41 -55.85
CA ARG A 827 -4.04 -0.09 -55.73
C ARG A 827 -3.05 1.07 -55.64
N GLY A 828 -2.01 0.90 -54.83
CA GLY A 828 -0.96 1.92 -54.69
C GLY A 828 -1.46 3.23 -54.08
N MET A 829 -2.56 3.19 -53.33
CA MET A 829 -3.10 4.33 -52.60
C MET A 829 -3.53 5.48 -53.50
N ILE A 830 -3.88 5.17 -54.76
CA ILE A 830 -4.36 6.18 -55.71
C ILE A 830 -5.72 6.70 -55.26
N ARG A 831 -5.92 8.02 -55.28
CA ARG A 831 -7.17 8.66 -54.87
C ARG A 831 -8.32 8.17 -55.75
N THR A 832 -9.47 7.93 -55.13
CA THR A 832 -10.72 7.67 -55.85
C THR A 832 -11.20 8.90 -56.60
N PHE A 833 -10.87 10.10 -56.09
CA PHE A 833 -11.16 11.37 -56.76
C PHE A 833 -9.85 12.13 -56.96
N ILE A 834 -9.46 12.31 -58.22
CA ILE A 834 -8.31 13.12 -58.61
C ILE A 834 -8.83 14.42 -59.21
N THR A 835 -8.32 15.53 -58.69
CA THR A 835 -8.61 16.88 -59.18
C THR A 835 -7.30 17.57 -59.52
N PHE A 836 -7.24 18.16 -60.71
CA PHE A 836 -6.10 18.93 -61.19
C PHE A 836 -6.61 20.19 -61.91
N GLY A 837 -6.42 21.35 -61.29
CA GLY A 837 -7.09 22.58 -61.71
C GLY A 837 -8.61 22.42 -61.65
N THR A 838 -9.29 22.65 -62.77
CA THR A 838 -10.75 22.45 -62.92
C THR A 838 -11.13 21.03 -63.33
N LEU A 839 -10.16 20.16 -63.65
CA LEU A 839 -10.40 18.80 -64.14
C LEU A 839 -10.57 17.85 -62.95
N THR A 840 -11.71 17.16 -62.90
CA THR A 840 -11.98 16.13 -61.89
C THR A 840 -12.42 14.82 -62.55
N SER A 841 -11.94 13.70 -62.00
CA SER A 841 -12.32 12.34 -62.41
C SER A 841 -12.49 11.43 -61.19
N THR A 842 -13.41 10.46 -61.32
CA THR A 842 -13.53 9.33 -60.41
C THR A 842 -12.71 8.16 -60.96
N ILE A 843 -11.79 7.64 -60.15
CA ILE A 843 -10.82 6.62 -60.53
C ILE A 843 -11.16 5.29 -59.88
N GLY A 844 -11.32 4.26 -60.71
CA GLY A 844 -11.17 2.87 -60.31
C GLY A 844 -9.82 2.35 -60.81
N TYR A 845 -8.95 1.91 -59.90
CA TYR A 845 -7.63 1.38 -60.24
C TYR A 845 -7.33 0.12 -59.42
N ALA A 846 -7.75 -1.03 -59.94
CA ALA A 846 -7.53 -2.34 -59.32
C ALA A 846 -6.29 -3.03 -59.90
N THR A 847 -6.07 -2.87 -61.21
CA THR A 847 -4.99 -3.48 -61.99
C THR A 847 -4.24 -2.44 -62.82
N THR A 848 -3.05 -2.78 -63.31
CA THR A 848 -2.26 -1.87 -64.18
C THR A 848 -2.92 -1.60 -65.53
N ALA A 849 -3.98 -2.32 -65.90
CA ALA A 849 -4.79 -2.03 -67.09
C ALA A 849 -5.71 -0.81 -66.88
N ASP A 850 -5.99 -0.43 -65.63
CA ASP A 850 -6.95 0.62 -65.29
C ASP A 850 -6.33 2.04 -65.26
N LEU A 851 -5.07 2.20 -65.69
CA LEU A 851 -4.40 3.52 -65.78
C LEU A 851 -5.10 4.46 -66.76
N VAL A 852 -5.74 3.89 -67.78
CA VAL A 852 -6.55 4.57 -68.77
C VAL A 852 -7.92 3.89 -68.83
N GLN A 853 -8.96 4.67 -69.06
CA GLN A 853 -10.29 4.17 -69.30
C GLN A 853 -10.49 4.07 -70.81
N LEU A 854 -10.81 2.86 -71.28
CA LEU A 854 -11.03 2.55 -72.70
C LEU A 854 -12.49 2.70 -73.13
N THR A 855 -13.36 3.09 -72.19
CA THR A 855 -14.79 3.34 -72.42
C THR A 855 -15.13 4.79 -72.05
N PRO A 856 -16.21 5.36 -72.61
CA PRO A 856 -16.68 6.67 -72.20
C PRO A 856 -16.89 6.73 -70.67
N PRO A 857 -16.50 7.82 -69.98
CA PRO A 857 -16.08 9.11 -70.53
C PRO A 857 -14.57 9.27 -70.80
N TYR A 858 -13.77 8.19 -70.82
CA TYR A 858 -12.32 8.22 -71.04
C TYR A 858 -11.59 9.10 -70.02
N ARG A 859 -11.79 8.82 -68.73
CA ARG A 859 -11.30 9.60 -67.57
C ARG A 859 -10.51 8.76 -66.57
N GLY A 860 -9.68 7.82 -67.04
CA GLY A 860 -8.74 7.08 -66.21
C GLY A 860 -7.69 7.97 -65.53
N VAL A 861 -6.75 7.36 -64.80
CA VAL A 861 -5.72 8.07 -64.02
C VAL A 861 -4.97 9.09 -64.87
N CYS A 862 -4.41 8.67 -66.01
CA CYS A 862 -3.65 9.55 -66.90
C CYS A 862 -4.54 10.57 -67.64
N GLN A 863 -5.70 10.10 -68.12
CA GLN A 863 -6.69 10.91 -68.84
C GLN A 863 -7.35 11.97 -67.95
N THR A 864 -7.15 11.94 -66.63
CA THR A 864 -7.67 12.99 -65.75
C THR A 864 -7.02 14.33 -66.05
N CYS A 865 -5.73 14.33 -66.36
CA CYS A 865 -4.94 15.54 -66.58
C CYS A 865 -4.53 15.73 -68.05
N HIS A 866 -4.26 14.64 -68.79
CA HIS A 866 -3.72 14.74 -70.14
C HIS A 866 -4.78 15.10 -71.18
N THR A 867 -4.76 16.34 -71.67
CA THR A 867 -5.62 16.86 -72.76
C THR A 867 -4.89 17.02 -74.10
N LEU A 868 -3.56 17.11 -74.08
CA LEU A 868 -2.72 17.44 -75.25
C LEU A 868 -1.75 16.30 -75.65
N THR A 869 -1.84 15.13 -75.02
CA THR A 869 -1.00 13.99 -75.39
C THR A 869 -1.40 13.42 -76.75
N SER A 870 -0.47 12.81 -77.47
CA SER A 870 -0.80 12.14 -78.74
C SER A 870 -1.73 10.94 -78.54
N HIS A 871 -1.65 10.30 -77.36
CA HIS A 871 -2.46 9.16 -76.98
C HIS A 871 -3.00 9.26 -75.54
N TYR A 872 -4.09 8.53 -75.29
CA TYR A 872 -4.98 8.52 -74.13
C TYR A 872 -5.34 9.91 -73.61
N ARG A 873 -5.87 10.77 -74.50
CA ARG A 873 -6.41 12.08 -74.10
C ARG A 873 -7.72 11.95 -73.35
N ARG A 874 -7.95 12.93 -72.47
CA ARG A 874 -9.21 13.08 -71.74
C ARG A 874 -10.39 13.20 -72.70
N GLY A 875 -11.39 12.33 -72.54
CA GLY A 875 -12.65 12.41 -73.28
C GLY A 875 -12.60 11.96 -74.73
N VAL A 876 -11.47 11.45 -75.22
CA VAL A 876 -11.29 11.04 -76.62
C VAL A 876 -11.25 9.52 -76.73
N ASN A 877 -12.03 8.95 -77.66
CA ASN A 877 -11.87 7.55 -78.08
C ASN A 877 -10.76 7.45 -79.12
N GLU A 878 -9.68 6.75 -78.81
CA GLU A 878 -8.50 6.69 -79.68
C GLU A 878 -8.24 5.29 -80.27
N GLY A 879 -9.15 4.33 -80.04
CA GLY A 879 -9.08 2.99 -80.62
C GLY A 879 -7.84 2.18 -80.18
N ALA A 880 -7.43 1.20 -80.99
CA ALA A 880 -6.36 0.24 -80.69
C ALA A 880 -4.95 0.70 -81.12
N ASN A 881 -4.75 1.98 -81.41
CA ASN A 881 -3.52 2.50 -82.03
C ASN A 881 -2.34 2.66 -81.05
N HIS A 882 -2.53 2.34 -79.76
CA HIS A 882 -1.51 2.34 -78.72
C HIS A 882 -1.77 1.18 -77.73
N PRO A 883 -0.74 0.60 -77.08
CA PRO A 883 -0.94 -0.44 -76.06
C PRO A 883 -1.88 0.00 -74.93
N THR A 884 -2.91 -0.81 -74.68
CA THR A 884 -3.96 -0.59 -73.68
C THR A 884 -3.64 -1.16 -72.29
N SER A 885 -2.52 -1.87 -72.15
CA SER A 885 -2.03 -2.42 -70.89
C SER A 885 -0.50 -2.42 -70.86
N GLY A 886 0.09 -2.60 -69.66
CA GLY A 886 1.55 -2.60 -69.50
C GLY A 886 2.21 -1.22 -69.64
N CYS A 887 1.43 -0.14 -69.51
CA CYS A 887 1.87 1.25 -69.75
C CYS A 887 3.16 1.61 -69.01
N LEU A 888 3.31 1.14 -67.76
CA LEU A 888 4.46 1.45 -66.90
C LEU A 888 5.80 0.86 -67.40
N ASN A 889 5.78 -0.08 -68.34
CA ASN A 889 7.00 -0.60 -68.98
C ASN A 889 7.66 0.46 -69.87
N CYS A 890 6.84 1.32 -70.47
CA CYS A 890 7.22 2.43 -71.33
C CYS A 890 7.19 3.79 -70.61
N HIS A 891 6.30 3.94 -69.63
CA HIS A 891 6.09 5.15 -68.83
C HIS A 891 6.41 4.89 -67.35
N SER A 892 7.70 4.78 -67.01
CA SER A 892 8.12 4.42 -65.64
C SER A 892 7.99 5.56 -64.63
N HIS A 893 7.68 5.24 -63.38
CA HIS A 893 7.71 6.16 -62.22
C HIS A 893 9.10 6.72 -61.86
N LYS A 894 10.18 6.21 -62.47
CA LYS A 894 11.57 6.43 -62.03
C LYS A 894 12.52 7.03 -63.09
N ASN A 895 12.00 7.63 -64.16
CA ASN A 895 12.83 8.32 -65.16
C ASN A 895 13.28 9.71 -64.63
N THR A 896 13.76 10.62 -65.49
CA THR A 896 14.08 12.01 -65.11
C THR A 896 12.90 12.72 -64.43
N TYR A 897 11.67 12.33 -64.78
CA TYR A 897 10.44 12.59 -64.03
C TYR A 897 9.48 11.41 -64.20
N ALA A 898 8.49 11.28 -63.31
CA ALA A 898 7.55 10.16 -63.36
C ALA A 898 6.83 10.10 -64.71
N PHE A 899 6.63 8.90 -65.25
CA PHE A 899 5.90 8.60 -66.49
C PHE A 899 6.46 9.21 -67.78
N LYS A 900 7.68 9.77 -67.75
CA LYS A 900 8.35 10.21 -68.99
C LYS A 900 8.44 9.03 -69.98
N PRO A 901 7.98 9.20 -71.24
CA PRO A 901 8.10 8.17 -72.26
C PRO A 901 9.58 7.83 -72.50
N LYS A 902 9.87 6.54 -72.63
CA LYS A 902 11.19 6.04 -73.08
C LYS A 902 11.39 6.28 -74.57
N ALA A 903 12.64 6.15 -75.05
CA ALA A 903 12.93 6.17 -76.49
C ALA A 903 12.21 5.01 -77.21
N CYS A 904 11.91 5.18 -78.50
CA CYS A 904 11.15 4.22 -79.32
C CYS A 904 11.70 2.79 -79.19
N ASP A 905 13.02 2.65 -79.26
CA ASP A 905 13.77 1.38 -79.27
C ASP A 905 13.72 0.66 -77.91
N GLU A 906 13.48 1.40 -76.83
CA GLU A 906 13.34 0.84 -75.48
C GLU A 906 11.96 0.19 -75.26
N CYS A 907 10.98 0.52 -76.10
CA CYS A 907 9.64 -0.11 -76.10
C CYS A 907 9.44 -1.10 -77.25
N HIS A 908 9.99 -0.83 -78.43
CA HIS A 908 9.83 -1.66 -79.63
C HIS A 908 11.00 -2.63 -79.88
N GLY A 909 12.07 -2.55 -79.08
CA GLY A 909 13.17 -3.50 -79.12
C GLY A 909 14.23 -3.22 -80.18
N TYR A 910 15.35 -3.95 -80.11
CA TYR A 910 16.51 -3.78 -81.00
C TYR A 910 17.20 -5.12 -81.27
N PRO A 911 17.57 -5.44 -82.54
CA PRO A 911 17.27 -4.69 -83.76
C PRO A 911 15.79 -4.86 -84.18
N PRO A 912 15.24 -3.98 -85.04
CA PRO A 912 13.89 -4.15 -85.61
C PRO A 912 13.72 -5.53 -86.26
N ALA A 913 12.63 -6.23 -85.94
CA ALA A 913 12.39 -7.61 -86.36
C ALA A 913 11.03 -7.77 -87.09
N PRO A 914 10.92 -8.70 -88.05
CA PRO A 914 9.71 -8.89 -88.86
C PRO A 914 8.53 -9.42 -88.03
N LYS A 915 7.32 -9.28 -88.59
CA LYS A 915 6.07 -9.72 -87.96
C LYS A 915 6.11 -11.24 -87.71
N GLY A 916 5.85 -11.65 -86.47
CA GLY A 916 5.85 -13.06 -86.06
C GLY A 916 7.20 -13.60 -85.57
N PHE A 917 8.25 -12.78 -85.51
CA PHE A 917 9.52 -13.17 -84.89
C PHE A 917 9.37 -13.33 -83.36
N VAL A 918 9.84 -14.47 -82.83
CA VAL A 918 9.88 -14.74 -81.39
C VAL A 918 11.33 -14.71 -80.94
N ALA A 919 11.70 -13.68 -80.18
CA ALA A 919 13.03 -13.58 -79.59
C ALA A 919 13.27 -14.70 -78.56
N SER A 920 14.48 -15.24 -78.52
CA SER A 920 14.91 -16.19 -77.49
C SER A 920 15.95 -15.55 -76.56
N GLN A 921 16.15 -16.09 -75.35
CA GLN A 921 17.16 -15.56 -74.42
C GLN A 921 18.60 -15.62 -74.99
N ALA A 922 18.86 -16.48 -75.99
CA ALA A 922 20.16 -16.65 -76.61
C ALA A 922 20.37 -15.80 -77.89
N THR A 923 19.30 -15.31 -78.53
CA THR A 923 19.38 -14.63 -79.83
C THR A 923 18.42 -13.44 -79.90
N TYR A 924 18.97 -12.23 -80.08
CA TYR A 924 18.24 -10.97 -80.26
C TYR A 924 17.23 -10.69 -79.14
N SER A 925 17.65 -10.87 -77.89
CA SER A 925 16.80 -10.88 -76.69
C SER A 925 15.99 -9.59 -76.45
N SER A 926 16.42 -8.47 -77.02
CA SER A 926 15.71 -7.19 -76.94
C SER A 926 14.79 -6.91 -78.10
N ALA A 927 14.82 -7.67 -79.20
CA ALA A 927 13.96 -7.42 -80.36
C ALA A 927 12.48 -7.61 -79.98
N ARG A 928 11.61 -6.66 -80.36
CA ARG A 928 10.16 -6.79 -80.19
C ARG A 928 9.44 -6.50 -81.50
N LEU A 929 8.16 -6.85 -81.53
CA LEU A 929 7.29 -6.74 -82.70
C LEU A 929 7.19 -5.29 -83.18
N GLU A 930 7.38 -5.08 -84.48
CA GLU A 930 6.92 -3.87 -85.16
C GLU A 930 5.54 -4.09 -85.80
N ASN A 931 4.64 -3.11 -85.68
CA ASN A 931 3.27 -3.17 -86.23
C ASN A 931 3.19 -2.81 -87.74
N TYR A 932 4.29 -2.85 -88.49
CA TYR A 932 4.30 -2.60 -89.94
C TYR A 932 4.96 -3.76 -90.70
N SER A 933 4.44 -4.13 -91.88
CA SER A 933 5.01 -5.19 -92.71
C SER A 933 6.17 -4.68 -93.58
N GLY A 934 7.16 -5.54 -93.85
CA GLY A 934 8.20 -5.30 -94.88
C GLY A 934 9.57 -4.81 -94.41
N GLY A 935 9.84 -4.71 -93.10
CA GLY A 935 11.14 -4.29 -92.54
C GLY A 935 11.77 -5.31 -91.59
N GLY A 936 13.10 -5.38 -91.53
CA GLY A 936 13.85 -6.08 -90.46
C GLY A 936 14.16 -7.57 -90.66
N GLY A 937 13.70 -8.22 -91.73
CA GLY A 937 13.93 -9.66 -91.98
C GLY A 937 15.41 -10.08 -92.04
N ALA A 938 16.29 -9.21 -92.53
CA ALA A 938 17.73 -9.47 -92.56
C ALA A 938 18.35 -9.49 -91.14
N HIS A 939 17.86 -8.64 -90.23
CA HIS A 939 18.42 -8.51 -88.87
C HIS A 939 18.29 -9.78 -88.04
N VAL A 940 17.29 -10.61 -88.32
CA VAL A 940 17.00 -11.82 -87.54
C VAL A 940 17.65 -13.09 -88.10
N LYS A 941 18.42 -13.00 -89.19
CA LYS A 941 19.16 -14.14 -89.74
C LYS A 941 20.44 -14.39 -88.95
N LEU A 942 20.58 -15.60 -88.43
CA LEU A 942 21.79 -16.02 -87.71
C LEU A 942 23.00 -15.92 -88.65
N GLY A 943 24.01 -15.12 -88.27
CA GLY A 943 25.19 -14.84 -89.08
C GLY A 943 25.17 -13.52 -89.86
N HIS A 944 24.03 -12.83 -89.95
CA HIS A 944 23.95 -11.49 -90.53
C HIS A 944 24.22 -10.39 -89.49
N LEU A 945 23.67 -10.55 -88.28
CA LEU A 945 24.02 -9.76 -87.10
C LEU A 945 24.52 -10.67 -85.97
N MET A 946 25.23 -10.09 -85.01
CA MET A 946 25.60 -10.80 -83.79
C MET A 946 24.37 -11.02 -82.90
N ALA A 947 24.19 -12.25 -82.43
CA ALA A 947 23.03 -12.68 -81.65
C ALA A 947 22.83 -11.91 -80.32
N ASN A 948 23.86 -11.21 -79.83
CA ASN A 948 23.88 -10.47 -78.56
C ASN A 948 23.84 -8.95 -78.72
N ILE A 949 23.48 -8.43 -79.91
CA ILE A 949 23.45 -6.99 -80.16
C ILE A 949 22.46 -6.27 -79.21
N ARG A 950 22.84 -5.09 -78.69
CA ARG A 950 22.08 -4.33 -77.69
C ARG A 950 21.76 -2.91 -78.18
N PRO A 951 20.63 -2.31 -77.76
CA PRO A 951 20.28 -0.93 -78.10
C PRO A 951 21.41 0.09 -77.81
N THR A 952 22.18 -0.13 -76.73
CA THR A 952 23.30 0.73 -76.33
C THR A 952 24.45 0.78 -77.34
N GLN A 953 24.51 -0.16 -78.28
CA GLN A 953 25.56 -0.18 -79.32
C GLN A 953 25.21 0.71 -80.53
N GLY A 954 23.97 1.21 -80.60
CA GLY A 954 23.49 2.01 -81.72
C GLY A 954 23.76 1.35 -83.06
N PHE A 955 24.01 2.13 -84.12
CA PHE A 955 24.30 1.60 -85.46
C PHE A 955 25.70 1.01 -85.61
N THR A 956 26.58 1.11 -84.60
CA THR A 956 27.99 0.71 -84.67
C THR A 956 28.20 -0.69 -85.27
N PRO A 957 27.44 -1.74 -84.90
CA PRO A 957 27.62 -3.09 -85.46
C PRO A 957 27.22 -3.21 -86.94
N CYS A 958 26.39 -2.29 -87.45
CA CYS A 958 25.93 -2.27 -88.84
C CYS A 958 26.91 -1.52 -89.77
N LEU A 959 27.65 -0.55 -89.24
CA LEU A 959 28.56 0.31 -90.02
C LEU A 959 29.76 -0.43 -90.61
N ALA A 960 30.08 -1.62 -90.12
CA ALA A 960 31.14 -2.46 -90.67
C ALA A 960 30.84 -2.94 -92.10
N CYS A 961 29.56 -2.99 -92.47
CA CYS A 961 29.10 -3.45 -93.79
C CYS A 961 28.33 -2.37 -94.54
N HIS A 962 27.73 -1.39 -93.85
CA HIS A 962 26.92 -0.33 -94.47
C HIS A 962 27.55 1.06 -94.29
N SER A 963 27.97 1.68 -95.39
CA SER A 963 28.77 2.92 -95.38
C SER A 963 27.97 4.20 -95.10
N ASP A 964 26.65 4.18 -95.30
CA ASP A 964 25.83 5.41 -95.31
C ASP A 964 25.28 5.82 -93.93
N GLY A 965 25.71 5.13 -92.87
CA GLY A 965 25.37 5.54 -91.51
C GLY A 965 23.90 5.31 -91.12
N PRO A 966 23.50 5.86 -89.96
CA PRO A 966 22.11 5.84 -89.46
C PRO A 966 21.11 6.44 -90.47
N SER A 967 21.54 7.44 -91.25
CA SER A 967 20.71 8.20 -92.20
C SER A 967 20.13 7.35 -93.33
N ALA A 968 20.74 6.21 -93.66
CA ALA A 968 20.23 5.27 -94.65
C ALA A 968 19.27 4.22 -94.06
N HIS A 969 19.06 4.19 -92.74
CA HIS A 969 18.18 3.25 -92.03
C HIS A 969 16.91 3.89 -91.48
N VAL A 970 16.73 5.20 -91.68
CA VAL A 970 15.50 5.93 -91.38
C VAL A 970 14.69 6.09 -92.66
N GLY A 971 13.42 5.69 -92.63
CA GLY A 971 12.47 6.06 -93.69
C GLY A 971 12.17 7.56 -93.64
N ASP A 972 11.70 8.13 -94.74
CA ASP A 972 11.29 9.53 -94.81
C ASP A 972 10.22 9.85 -93.73
N GLU A 973 10.61 10.61 -92.70
CA GLU A 973 9.75 10.95 -91.57
C GLU A 973 8.70 12.03 -91.92
N THR A 974 8.79 12.67 -93.10
CA THR A 974 7.82 13.71 -93.51
C THR A 974 6.40 13.18 -93.70
N VAL A 975 6.22 11.85 -93.79
CA VAL A 975 4.93 11.17 -93.98
C VAL A 975 4.11 11.08 -92.67
N TRP A 976 4.70 11.30 -91.49
CA TRP A 976 3.99 11.14 -90.20
C TRP A 976 3.28 12.40 -89.70
N ALA A 977 3.41 13.55 -90.39
CA ALA A 977 2.87 14.82 -89.94
C ALA A 977 1.34 14.99 -90.14
N SER A 978 0.68 14.14 -90.93
CA SER A 978 -0.75 14.29 -91.26
C SER A 978 -1.55 13.05 -90.87
N GLY A 979 -1.93 12.97 -89.60
CA GLY A 979 -2.93 12.10 -88.92
C GLY A 979 -3.99 11.29 -89.71
N ALA A 980 -3.66 10.59 -90.79
CA ALA A 980 -4.57 9.75 -91.57
C ALA A 980 -3.91 8.41 -91.96
N THR A 981 -4.75 7.38 -91.99
CA THR A 981 -4.51 5.96 -92.30
C THR A 981 -3.31 5.60 -93.19
N GLN A 982 -2.48 4.67 -92.69
CA GLN A 982 -1.51 3.78 -93.36
C GLN A 982 -1.23 4.06 -94.85
N ALA A 983 -0.36 5.03 -95.14
CA ALA A 983 0.35 5.06 -96.42
C ALA A 983 1.59 4.15 -96.34
N ARG A 984 1.83 3.35 -97.39
CA ARG A 984 2.96 2.40 -97.49
C ARG A 984 4.29 3.15 -97.23
N LYS A 985 5.14 2.59 -96.36
CA LYS A 985 6.48 3.12 -96.09
C LYS A 985 7.30 3.14 -97.38
N ALA A 986 8.05 4.22 -97.61
CA ALA A 986 9.03 4.28 -98.69
C ALA A 986 10.10 3.19 -98.49
N PRO A 987 10.61 2.56 -99.58
CA PRO A 987 11.65 1.54 -99.48
C PRO A 987 12.94 2.15 -98.90
N VAL A 988 13.48 1.52 -97.86
CA VAL A 988 14.79 1.87 -97.28
C VAL A 988 15.88 1.26 -98.15
N SER A 989 16.78 2.08 -98.69
CA SER A 989 17.93 1.64 -99.50
C SER A 989 19.21 1.79 -98.69
N VAL A 990 19.88 0.67 -98.38
CA VAL A 990 21.16 0.66 -97.66
C VAL A 990 22.31 0.42 -98.63
N LYS A 991 23.35 1.27 -98.61
CA LYS A 991 24.58 1.02 -99.38
C LYS A 991 25.52 0.10 -98.62
N VAL A 992 26.22 -0.78 -99.34
CA VAL A 992 27.24 -1.68 -98.80
C VAL A 992 28.63 -1.06 -99.02
N ALA A 993 29.52 -1.19 -98.04
CA ALA A 993 30.85 -0.61 -98.10
C ALA A 993 31.64 -1.13 -99.33
N PRO A 994 32.32 -0.26 -100.10
CA PRO A 994 33.02 -0.63 -101.34
C PRO A 994 34.15 -1.66 -101.18
N THR A 995 34.68 -1.82 -99.97
CA THR A 995 35.71 -2.81 -99.61
C THR A 995 35.24 -4.25 -99.82
N TYR A 996 33.92 -4.50 -99.82
CA TYR A 996 33.31 -5.77 -100.20
C TYR A 996 32.92 -5.71 -101.69
N LYS A 997 33.91 -5.84 -102.59
CA LYS A 997 33.73 -5.66 -104.04
C LYS A 997 32.72 -6.66 -104.65
N PHE A 998 31.65 -6.13 -105.24
CA PHE A 998 30.74 -6.88 -106.11
C PHE A 998 31.37 -7.08 -107.50
N ASN A 999 31.16 -8.23 -108.13
CA ASN A 999 31.68 -8.49 -109.48
C ASN A 999 31.01 -7.56 -110.51
N ALA A 1000 31.76 -6.58 -111.01
CA ALA A 1000 31.29 -5.61 -111.99
C ALA A 1000 30.85 -6.24 -113.33
N ALA A 1001 31.28 -7.48 -113.64
CA ALA A 1001 30.91 -8.17 -114.89
C ALA A 1001 29.49 -8.76 -114.91
N LYS A 1002 28.72 -8.65 -113.82
CA LYS A 1002 27.35 -9.20 -113.73
C LYS A 1002 26.23 -8.15 -113.76
N ASP A 1003 26.53 -6.88 -114.01
CA ASP A 1003 25.55 -5.77 -114.09
C ASP A 1003 24.56 -5.74 -112.90
N GLN A 1004 25.04 -6.05 -111.70
CA GLN A 1004 24.21 -6.08 -110.49
C GLN A 1004 24.23 -4.72 -109.80
N TRP A 1005 23.33 -3.84 -110.24
CA TRP A 1005 22.93 -2.64 -109.50
C TRP A 1005 21.58 -2.91 -108.84
N TYR A 1006 21.36 -2.33 -107.65
CA TYR A 1006 20.10 -2.39 -106.93
C TYR A 1006 18.98 -1.79 -107.80
N LYS A 1007 18.25 -2.63 -108.54
CA LYS A 1007 17.10 -2.21 -109.35
C LYS A 1007 15.82 -2.61 -108.63
N GLN A 1008 15.00 -1.59 -108.37
CA GLN A 1008 13.62 -1.73 -107.94
C GLN A 1008 12.86 -2.63 -108.93
N GLN A 1009 12.43 -3.81 -108.51
CA GLN A 1009 11.45 -4.58 -109.27
C GLN A 1009 10.05 -4.20 -108.79
N ALA A 1010 9.27 -3.62 -109.69
CA ALA A 1010 7.84 -3.42 -109.48
C ALA A 1010 7.07 -4.69 -109.88
N PRO A 1011 5.90 -4.97 -109.27
CA PRO A 1011 5.40 -4.48 -108.00
C PRO A 1011 5.34 -5.63 -106.96
N ASP A 1012 5.46 -5.33 -105.67
CA ASP A 1012 5.13 -6.24 -104.54
C ASP A 1012 6.25 -7.14 -103.97
N ALA A 1013 7.47 -7.15 -104.50
CA ALA A 1013 8.56 -7.89 -103.86
C ALA A 1013 9.30 -7.02 -102.83
N THR A 1014 9.13 -7.32 -101.54
CA THR A 1014 10.01 -6.81 -100.48
C THR A 1014 11.46 -7.17 -100.82
N GLY A 1015 12.31 -6.14 -100.94
CA GLY A 1015 13.71 -6.28 -101.32
C GLY A 1015 14.46 -7.15 -100.32
N SER A 1016 14.63 -8.43 -100.65
CA SER A 1016 15.64 -9.28 -100.05
C SER A 1016 16.95 -9.01 -100.78
N CYS A 1017 18.08 -9.11 -100.08
CA CYS A 1017 19.39 -9.22 -100.73
C CYS A 1017 19.38 -10.47 -101.62
N TRP A 1018 18.90 -10.35 -102.86
CA TRP A 1018 19.03 -11.42 -103.81
C TRP A 1018 20.51 -11.49 -104.15
N ASN A 1019 21.11 -12.65 -103.88
CA ASN A 1019 22.40 -13.04 -104.43
C ASN A 1019 23.64 -12.39 -103.79
N VAL A 1020 23.74 -12.37 -102.46
CA VAL A 1020 25.05 -12.31 -101.77
C VAL A 1020 24.97 -12.84 -100.34
N SER A 1021 25.58 -13.99 -100.11
CA SER A 1021 26.07 -14.36 -98.77
C SER A 1021 27.37 -15.13 -98.98
N CYS A 1022 28.46 -14.37 -99.01
CA CYS A 1022 29.84 -14.85 -98.96
C CYS A 1022 30.36 -15.81 -100.06
N HIS A 1023 29.55 -16.37 -100.97
CA HIS A 1023 30.02 -17.46 -101.85
C HIS A 1023 29.39 -17.46 -103.25
N PHE A 1024 30.13 -18.02 -104.21
CA PHE A 1024 29.90 -18.15 -105.65
C PHE A 1024 28.58 -18.87 -106.09
N GLN A 1025 27.48 -18.84 -105.32
CA GLN A 1025 26.16 -19.40 -105.68
C GLN A 1025 24.96 -18.58 -105.15
N PRO A 1026 23.74 -18.75 -105.71
CA PRO A 1026 22.54 -17.99 -105.33
C PRO A 1026 22.08 -18.22 -103.87
N THR A 1027 21.64 -17.16 -103.19
CA THR A 1027 21.10 -17.23 -101.82
C THR A 1027 19.60 -17.53 -101.78
N PRO A 1028 19.11 -18.22 -100.72
CA PRO A 1028 17.66 -18.40 -100.47
C PRO A 1028 16.96 -17.09 -100.12
N ARG A 1029 15.65 -17.01 -100.33
CA ARG A 1029 14.78 -15.91 -99.88
C ARG A 1029 14.81 -15.78 -98.34
N TRP A 1030 15.05 -14.58 -97.80
CA TRP A 1030 15.22 -14.35 -96.36
C TRP A 1030 13.95 -13.91 -95.60
N SER A 1031 12.83 -13.67 -96.29
CA SER A 1031 11.51 -13.47 -95.67
C SER A 1031 10.38 -14.08 -96.49
N ASN A 1032 9.33 -14.57 -95.81
CA ASN A 1032 8.12 -15.13 -96.42
C ASN A 1032 6.94 -14.14 -96.45
N ASP A 1033 7.17 -12.88 -96.07
CA ASP A 1033 6.13 -11.85 -96.04
C ASP A 1033 5.74 -11.47 -97.48
N LYS A 1034 4.43 -11.43 -97.73
CA LYS A 1034 3.83 -10.95 -98.97
C LYS A 1034 3.77 -9.43 -98.99
#